data_AF-A0A7C5G2V5-F1
#
_entry.id   AF-A0A7C5G2V5-F1
#
_cell.length_a   1.000
_cell.length_b   1.000
_cell.length_c   1.000
_cell.angle_alpha   90.00
_cell.angle_beta   90.00
_cell.angle_gamma   90.00
#
_symmetry.space_group_name_H-M   'P 1'
#
loop_
_entity.id
_entity.type
_entity.pdbx_description
1 polymer ?
#
loop_
_entity_poly.entity_id
_entity_poly.type
_entity_poly.pdbx_seq_one_letter_code
_entity_poly.pdbx_strand_id
1 'polypeptide(L)'
;MALRDGNRFGIPPLYRGIVCTQALVLIWSIGFWSIGLPSTLADPERGGQRAGLPSEVVWLDGQQPNPAEEPLPFGPAALGIEMGGIGGAYFAAEPGQLIIEVTKRDLNRTTRTTELRAILAGPDRQVLAEAFIPDDGLPAGKLGPRQSVRLVADVPRPGIYALNITVSQDRYGEAMYWSFRTNCRRYVIETSRGHRDAPHEEPIVLYHPENPARVCFRPSPLGFRVEVIPRDPNLPAPELLDSFGKSTGKFERGDRGAWWAQIPSGADPDSVWQLVIPPGTATIHVEGLTRWRRGDPYPDLCYWTPEPEAYFPFVCFRWLLTPYRRVVYLEPGEEGELTFQVHNNGREEIDVHLSTEYPEEKFPVQLSANQIRVAPKAAEKVTVRFGLPQSSEGATFHLRATPGQDPGFTTYSTVEIRRGRPPAEEPFRPPLVLKPYAHENEQFGLLPDYPTENEIYFDPNNRPFVFASGDLYRLGKAGWEQLRIREKTVLGGGDGRAKSVVPLTPKIAFDNRGGIYFLAQVDGRASLMHSPDGGETFRAYPLPPTELPASYDLEVFTGHNLSEGPPPILRFLRTGRDPKLFWRFLHRLELFVPERKGNEIVLGEPILLSDQCLGLSAHSGSPCCLVSSGRKVHAIWAEATDPAEKIPGTPAYVNTYDRETRSLGKRVFVGYGAPPNDIHNTPAITMDSQGYLHTLGGTHGAPFPYARSLQPHDTQQGFTEPQYISRGEQTYIGFVCGPDDTLYTAFRLWQRGKAPFPNSHFATLALQRKIATGTWEEPEVLIIPPFSEYSVFYHRLTVDRKGRLFLSYDYWSTHWFYRIDHFGRRRVTMFSSDGGRTWKFLTTRDLLPGD
;
A
#
# COMPACT_ATOMS: atom_id res chain seq x y z
N MET A 1 -18.74 5.25 40.76
CA MET A 1 -17.66 6.24 40.51
C MET A 1 -16.47 5.48 39.96
N ALA A 2 -15.69 6.05 39.03
CA ALA A 2 -14.44 5.47 38.48
C ALA A 2 -14.48 4.01 37.96
N LEU A 3 -15.07 3.80 36.77
CA LEU A 3 -14.62 2.78 35.81
C LEU A 3 -14.91 3.30 34.39
N ARG A 4 -13.94 4.01 33.80
CA ARG A 4 -13.95 4.53 32.42
C ARG A 4 -12.51 4.67 31.92
N ASP A 5 -12.04 3.68 31.17
CA ASP A 5 -10.83 3.77 30.36
C ASP A 5 -11.08 2.99 29.06
N GLY A 6 -10.85 3.62 27.91
CA GLY A 6 -11.22 3.03 26.62
C GLY A 6 -10.47 3.62 25.42
N ASN A 7 -10.39 2.84 24.35
CA ASN A 7 -9.87 3.21 23.02
C ASN A 7 -8.48 3.88 22.99
N ARG A 8 -7.43 3.09 23.28
CA ARG A 8 -6.02 3.45 23.01
C ARG A 8 -5.58 3.11 21.57
N PHE A 9 -6.14 3.79 20.57
CA PHE A 9 -5.55 3.83 19.22
C PHE A 9 -5.70 5.23 18.62
N GLY A 10 -4.61 5.79 18.09
CA GLY A 10 -4.59 7.08 17.41
C GLY A 10 -3.82 6.97 16.10
N ILE A 11 -4.52 7.08 14.97
CA ILE A 11 -3.95 7.07 13.63
C ILE A 11 -3.74 8.53 13.19
N PRO A 12 -2.63 8.88 12.49
CA PRO A 12 -2.40 10.23 11.97
C PRO A 12 -3.52 10.73 11.03
N PRO A 13 -3.72 12.06 10.89
CA PRO A 13 -4.88 12.63 10.19
C PRO A 13 -4.98 12.34 8.68
N LEU A 14 -3.95 11.75 8.07
CA LEU A 14 -3.88 11.40 6.64
C LEU A 14 -4.77 10.22 6.21
N TYR A 15 -5.51 9.60 7.14
CA TYR A 15 -6.43 8.48 6.86
C TYR A 15 -7.92 8.82 7.03
N ARG A 16 -8.33 10.08 6.82
CA ARG A 16 -9.76 10.48 6.81
C ARG A 16 -10.43 10.27 5.45
N GLY A 17 -10.48 9.02 5.01
CA GLY A 17 -11.21 8.56 3.82
C GLY A 17 -11.60 7.09 3.95
N ILE A 18 -12.86 6.85 4.31
CA ILE A 18 -13.44 5.56 4.74
C ILE A 18 -12.86 5.05 6.09
N VAL A 19 -13.63 5.21 7.17
CA VAL A 19 -13.37 4.53 8.45
C VAL A 19 -14.05 3.16 8.41
N CYS A 20 -13.27 2.11 8.17
CA CYS A 20 -13.71 0.72 8.28
C CYS A 20 -12.75 -0.07 9.17
N THR A 21 -13.32 -0.86 10.09
CA THR A 21 -12.62 -1.46 11.24
C THR A 21 -11.85 -2.74 10.88
N GLN A 22 -11.08 -2.72 9.79
CA GLN A 22 -10.36 -3.89 9.25
C GLN A 22 -8.82 -3.75 9.20
N ALA A 23 -8.27 -2.56 9.43
CA ALA A 23 -6.83 -2.27 9.28
C ALA A 23 -5.91 -2.74 10.44
N LEU A 24 -6.13 -3.94 11.00
CA LEU A 24 -5.43 -4.45 12.20
C LEU A 24 -5.03 -5.94 12.09
N VAL A 25 -4.55 -6.37 10.91
CA VAL A 25 -4.40 -7.78 10.50
C VAL A 25 -3.15 -8.01 9.59
N LEU A 26 -1.94 -8.08 10.18
CA LEU A 26 -0.67 -8.73 9.71
C LEU A 26 0.22 -9.00 10.99
N ILE A 27 1.12 -9.98 11.32
CA ILE A 27 1.91 -11.18 10.83
C ILE A 27 1.39 -12.56 11.41
N TRP A 28 1.82 -13.79 11.03
CA TRP A 28 3.16 -14.36 10.70
C TRP A 28 3.10 -15.68 9.89
N SER A 29 4.19 -16.05 9.21
CA SER A 29 4.48 -17.40 8.68
C SER A 29 5.95 -17.53 8.27
N ILE A 30 6.71 -18.48 8.82
CA ILE A 30 8.09 -18.81 8.40
C ILE A 30 8.32 -20.33 8.39
N GLY A 31 8.79 -20.83 7.24
CA GLY A 31 9.79 -21.89 7.08
C GLY A 31 9.58 -23.24 7.81
N PHE A 32 9.08 -24.23 7.08
CA PHE A 32 9.48 -25.63 7.28
C PHE A 32 10.30 -26.12 6.08
N TRP A 33 11.13 -27.15 6.33
CA TRP A 33 12.21 -27.57 5.43
C TRP A 33 11.72 -28.33 4.18
N SER A 34 12.45 -28.14 3.08
CA SER A 34 12.51 -29.09 1.96
C SER A 34 13.96 -29.25 1.54
N ILE A 35 14.47 -30.48 1.54
CA ILE A 35 15.87 -30.78 1.24
C ILE A 35 16.04 -30.88 -0.29
N GLY A 36 16.76 -29.94 -0.89
CA GLY A 36 17.18 -29.97 -2.29
C GLY A 36 18.69 -30.18 -2.40
N LEU A 37 19.12 -31.21 -3.12
CA LEU A 37 20.52 -31.45 -3.47
C LEU A 37 20.95 -30.51 -4.63
N PRO A 38 22.24 -30.13 -4.71
CA PRO A 38 22.68 -29.09 -5.64
C PRO A 38 22.74 -29.58 -7.09
N SER A 39 22.10 -28.83 -8.00
CA SER A 39 22.42 -28.86 -9.43
C SER A 39 23.40 -27.74 -9.75
N THR A 40 24.67 -28.09 -9.98
CA THR A 40 25.72 -27.17 -10.42
C THR A 40 25.58 -26.85 -11.91
N LEU A 41 25.84 -25.57 -12.25
CA LEU A 41 26.19 -24.95 -13.54
C LEU A 41 25.40 -23.65 -13.73
N ALA A 42 26.00 -22.54 -13.30
CA ALA A 42 25.61 -21.20 -13.71
C ALA A 42 26.53 -20.76 -14.85
N ASP A 43 25.95 -20.46 -16.01
CA ASP A 43 26.66 -20.00 -17.21
C ASP A 43 26.64 -18.45 -17.22
N PRO A 44 27.79 -17.75 -17.14
CA PRO A 44 27.82 -16.35 -16.74
C PRO A 44 27.56 -15.32 -17.86
N GLU A 45 27.11 -15.72 -19.04
CA GLU A 45 26.83 -14.78 -20.16
C GLU A 45 25.35 -14.66 -20.52
N ARG A 46 24.67 -13.67 -19.90
CA ARG A 46 23.48 -12.99 -20.48
C ARG A 46 23.21 -11.65 -19.81
N GLY A 47 24.09 -10.67 -20.06
CA GLY A 47 23.87 -9.28 -19.70
C GLY A 47 22.68 -8.69 -20.46
N GLY A 48 21.51 -8.65 -19.82
CA GLY A 48 20.32 -8.02 -20.40
C GLY A 48 20.48 -6.50 -20.46
N GLN A 49 20.61 -5.94 -21.67
CA GLN A 49 20.73 -4.50 -21.89
C GLN A 49 19.55 -3.75 -21.26
N ARG A 50 19.83 -2.94 -20.23
CA ARG A 50 18.93 -1.88 -19.75
C ARG A 50 19.33 -0.59 -20.45
N ALA A 51 18.33 0.22 -20.83
CA ALA A 51 18.58 1.54 -21.42
C ALA A 51 19.40 2.41 -20.45
N GLY A 52 20.35 3.18 -20.99
CA GLY A 52 21.29 3.95 -20.18
C GLY A 52 20.61 4.99 -19.29
N LEU A 53 20.94 4.97 -18.00
CA LEU A 53 20.69 6.10 -17.11
C LEU A 53 21.69 7.22 -17.42
N PRO A 54 21.32 8.50 -17.24
CA PRO A 54 22.19 9.64 -17.54
C PRO A 54 23.23 9.90 -16.43
N SER A 55 23.74 8.85 -15.80
CA SER A 55 24.56 8.89 -14.57
C SER A 55 25.67 7.86 -14.62
N GLU A 56 26.88 8.24 -14.18
CA GLU A 56 27.97 7.28 -13.97
C GLU A 56 27.80 6.54 -12.63
N VAL A 57 28.08 5.24 -12.62
CA VAL A 57 28.14 4.39 -11.43
C VAL A 57 29.53 3.80 -11.34
N VAL A 58 30.33 4.28 -10.39
CA VAL A 58 31.73 3.86 -10.23
C VAL A 58 31.85 2.88 -9.06
N TRP A 59 32.43 1.72 -9.34
CA TRP A 59 32.79 0.71 -8.34
C TRP A 59 34.17 1.02 -7.75
N LEU A 60 34.32 0.85 -6.44
CA LEU A 60 35.56 1.07 -5.72
C LEU A 60 36.06 -0.26 -5.15
N ASP A 61 37.03 -0.88 -5.83
CA ASP A 61 37.53 -2.21 -5.46
C ASP A 61 38.28 -2.22 -4.11
N GLY A 62 37.93 -3.19 -3.27
CA GLY A 62 38.27 -3.21 -1.85
C GLY A 62 39.73 -3.55 -1.47
N GLN A 63 40.73 -3.29 -2.31
CA GLN A 63 42.14 -3.53 -2.00
C GLN A 63 43.06 -2.34 -2.30
N GLN A 64 43.39 -1.61 -1.23
CA GLN A 64 44.29 -0.45 -1.14
C GLN A 64 43.84 0.83 -1.87
N PRO A 65 44.06 2.02 -1.27
CA PRO A 65 43.70 3.29 -1.90
C PRO A 65 44.68 3.61 -3.04
N ASN A 66 44.15 3.85 -4.24
CA ASN A 66 44.95 4.37 -5.35
C ASN A 66 45.30 5.85 -5.08
N PRO A 67 46.58 6.25 -4.90
CA PRO A 67 46.94 7.61 -4.45
C PRO A 67 46.81 8.72 -5.52
N ALA A 68 45.83 8.60 -6.41
CA ALA A 68 45.64 9.46 -7.59
C ALA A 68 44.18 9.87 -7.85
N GLU A 69 43.22 9.55 -6.96
CA GLU A 69 41.94 10.29 -6.95
C GLU A 69 42.18 11.72 -6.46
N GLU A 70 41.57 12.71 -7.12
CA GLU A 70 41.49 14.08 -6.58
C GLU A 70 40.75 14.05 -5.22
N PRO A 71 41.07 14.98 -4.29
CA PRO A 71 40.38 15.05 -3.00
C PRO A 71 38.89 15.40 -3.22
N LEU A 72 38.05 14.37 -3.19
CA LEU A 72 36.60 14.46 -3.42
C LEU A 72 35.98 15.56 -2.56
N PRO A 73 35.07 16.40 -3.10
CA PRO A 73 34.61 17.64 -2.46
C PRO A 73 33.56 17.40 -1.34
N PHE A 74 33.82 16.41 -0.49
CA PHE A 74 32.98 16.05 0.65
C PHE A 74 33.27 16.94 1.86
N GLY A 75 32.24 17.20 2.68
CA GLY A 75 32.40 17.93 3.93
C GLY A 75 33.22 17.15 4.97
N PRO A 76 33.97 17.80 5.89
CA PRO A 76 34.78 17.12 6.91
C PRO A 76 34.02 16.17 7.83
N ALA A 77 32.70 16.33 7.94
CA ALA A 77 31.83 15.55 8.81
C ALA A 77 31.06 14.42 8.09
N ALA A 78 31.28 14.22 6.78
CA ALA A 78 30.83 13.04 6.03
C ALA A 78 31.65 11.77 6.38
N LEU A 79 31.84 11.52 7.68
CA LEU A 79 32.48 10.33 8.23
C LEU A 79 31.50 9.16 8.25
N GLY A 80 31.97 7.98 7.86
CA GLY A 80 31.16 6.78 7.66
C GLY A 80 30.66 6.14 8.95
N ILE A 81 29.70 6.79 9.63
CA ILE A 81 28.90 6.18 10.70
C ILE A 81 28.13 5.01 10.10
N GLU A 82 28.51 3.78 10.46
CA GLU A 82 27.86 2.55 10.01
C GLU A 82 26.52 2.40 10.73
N MET A 83 25.42 2.43 9.97
CA MET A 83 24.05 2.37 10.45
C MET A 83 23.45 0.99 10.18
N GLY A 84 22.76 0.42 11.17
CA GLY A 84 21.85 -0.70 10.98
C GLY A 84 20.43 -0.21 10.67
N GLY A 85 19.64 -1.00 9.95
CA GLY A 85 18.39 -0.57 9.35
C GLY A 85 18.48 -0.47 7.82
N ILE A 86 17.32 -0.28 7.19
CA ILE A 86 17.22 0.22 5.81
C ILE A 86 16.55 1.60 5.86
N GLY A 87 16.19 2.17 4.71
CA GLY A 87 15.49 3.45 4.64
C GLY A 87 16.10 4.33 3.56
N GLY A 88 16.72 5.45 3.94
CA GLY A 88 17.34 6.34 2.97
C GLY A 88 17.80 7.67 3.55
N ALA A 89 17.95 8.65 2.67
CA ALA A 89 18.25 10.04 3.01
C ALA A 89 17.66 11.01 1.99
N TYR A 90 17.35 12.22 2.44
CA TYR A 90 16.89 13.34 1.59
C TYR A 90 17.94 14.45 1.60
N PHE A 91 18.18 15.07 0.44
CA PHE A 91 19.25 16.04 0.21
C PHE A 91 18.68 17.31 -0.41
N ALA A 92 18.91 18.46 0.22
CA ALA A 92 18.64 19.77 -0.39
C ALA A 92 19.88 20.20 -1.17
N ALA A 93 19.97 19.75 -2.43
CA ALA A 93 21.16 19.94 -3.26
C ALA A 93 21.07 21.24 -4.08
N GLU A 94 22.21 21.90 -4.21
CA GLU A 94 22.41 23.15 -4.96
C GLU A 94 23.03 22.89 -6.35
N PRO A 95 22.91 23.82 -7.31
CA PRO A 95 23.41 23.64 -8.67
C PRO A 95 24.88 23.22 -8.77
N GLY A 96 25.15 22.22 -9.61
CA GLY A 96 26.46 21.55 -9.73
C GLY A 96 26.28 20.05 -9.91
N GLN A 97 27.11 19.25 -9.24
CA GLN A 97 26.94 17.79 -9.17
C GLN A 97 26.61 17.35 -7.75
N LEU A 98 25.62 16.47 -7.60
CA LEU A 98 25.37 15.72 -6.38
C LEU A 98 26.15 14.40 -6.45
N ILE A 99 27.12 14.24 -5.56
CA ILE A 99 27.90 13.02 -5.42
C ILE A 99 27.48 12.34 -4.12
N ILE A 100 27.12 11.06 -4.19
CA ILE A 100 26.80 10.22 -3.04
C ILE A 100 27.60 8.91 -3.17
N GLU A 101 28.46 8.64 -2.19
CA GLU A 101 29.18 7.38 -2.09
C GLU A 101 28.50 6.52 -1.01
N VAL A 102 27.87 5.42 -1.39
CA VAL A 102 27.20 4.49 -0.47
C VAL A 102 28.16 3.36 -0.14
N THR A 103 28.32 3.07 1.15
CA THR A 103 29.14 1.95 1.65
C THR A 103 28.26 0.94 2.37
N LYS A 104 28.57 -0.34 2.19
CA LYS A 104 27.93 -1.50 2.81
C LYS A 104 28.97 -2.33 3.55
N ARG A 105 28.55 -3.04 4.59
CA ARG A 105 29.34 -4.03 5.32
C ARG A 105 28.46 -5.13 5.90
N ASP A 106 28.65 -6.38 5.47
CA ASP A 106 27.86 -7.48 6.00
C ASP A 106 28.28 -7.87 7.43
N LEU A 107 27.30 -8.21 8.26
CA LEU A 107 27.53 -8.67 9.63
C LEU A 107 27.67 -10.20 9.70
N ASN A 108 27.36 -10.89 8.60
CA ASN A 108 27.38 -12.35 8.41
C ASN A 108 26.84 -13.12 9.62
N ARG A 109 25.72 -12.62 10.16
CA ARG A 109 24.97 -13.23 11.27
C ARG A 109 24.18 -14.47 10.85
N THR A 110 23.96 -14.64 9.55
CA THR A 110 23.20 -15.74 8.93
C THR A 110 23.82 -16.06 7.57
N THR A 111 23.38 -17.13 6.91
CA THR A 111 23.77 -17.49 5.54
C THR A 111 22.80 -16.95 4.48
N ARG A 112 22.17 -15.80 4.72
CA ARG A 112 21.27 -15.13 3.75
C ARG A 112 22.07 -14.20 2.87
N THR A 113 21.85 -14.26 1.57
CA THR A 113 22.44 -13.33 0.61
C THR A 113 21.85 -11.92 0.80
N THR A 114 22.69 -10.97 1.18
CA THR A 114 22.36 -9.57 1.42
C THR A 114 22.94 -8.67 0.33
N GLU A 115 22.26 -8.57 -0.80
CA GLU A 115 22.50 -7.57 -1.85
C GLU A 115 21.83 -6.25 -1.46
N LEU A 116 22.60 -5.17 -1.33
CA LEU A 116 22.07 -3.82 -1.14
C LEU A 116 21.75 -3.21 -2.51
N ARG A 117 20.62 -2.49 -2.60
CA ARG A 117 20.21 -1.70 -3.78
C ARG A 117 19.99 -0.25 -3.36
N ALA A 118 20.76 0.66 -3.96
CA ALA A 118 20.72 2.09 -3.76
C ALA A 118 20.10 2.79 -4.99
N ILE A 119 19.06 3.59 -4.78
CA ILE A 119 18.35 4.32 -5.84
C ILE A 119 18.38 5.81 -5.51
N LEU A 120 19.00 6.62 -6.37
CA LEU A 120 18.98 8.08 -6.27
C LEU A 120 17.92 8.65 -7.20
N ALA A 121 16.95 9.37 -6.64
CA ALA A 121 15.86 10.01 -7.35
C ALA A 121 15.87 11.53 -7.19
N GLY A 122 15.46 12.25 -8.24
CA GLY A 122 15.41 13.71 -8.28
C GLY A 122 14.24 14.34 -7.51
N PRO A 123 14.12 15.67 -7.52
CA PRO A 123 13.01 16.41 -6.90
C PRO A 123 11.63 16.05 -7.48
N ASP A 124 11.57 15.72 -8.76
CA ASP A 124 10.40 15.18 -9.47
C ASP A 124 10.26 13.65 -9.37
N ARG A 125 11.16 13.01 -8.61
CA ARG A 125 11.30 11.56 -8.42
C ARG A 125 11.63 10.75 -9.68
N GLN A 126 12.15 11.37 -10.74
CA GLN A 126 12.89 10.62 -11.75
C GLN A 126 14.06 9.87 -11.08
N VAL A 127 14.20 8.56 -11.32
CA VAL A 127 15.43 7.84 -10.95
C VAL A 127 16.57 8.35 -11.82
N LEU A 128 17.58 8.93 -11.19
CA LEU A 128 18.75 9.52 -11.84
C LEU A 128 19.88 8.48 -11.92
N ALA A 129 20.15 7.78 -10.82
CA ALA A 129 21.13 6.71 -10.73
C ALA A 129 20.59 5.53 -9.91
N GLU A 130 20.98 4.30 -10.28
CA GLU A 130 20.68 3.06 -9.55
C GLU A 130 21.95 2.21 -9.46
N ALA A 131 22.30 1.78 -8.25
CA ALA A 131 23.46 0.97 -7.97
C ALA A 131 23.11 -0.21 -7.05
N PHE A 132 23.91 -1.27 -7.12
CA PHE A 132 23.83 -2.42 -6.24
C PHE A 132 25.17 -2.59 -5.51
N ILE A 133 25.18 -3.28 -4.37
CA ILE A 133 26.40 -3.77 -3.74
C ILE A 133 26.12 -5.23 -3.32
N PRO A 134 26.85 -6.21 -3.87
CA PRO A 134 26.57 -7.63 -3.66
C PRO A 134 26.90 -8.06 -2.23
N ASP A 135 26.42 -9.24 -1.86
CA ASP A 135 26.87 -10.01 -0.69
C ASP A 135 28.40 -10.17 -0.67
N ASP A 136 29.04 -10.14 0.51
CA ASP A 136 30.49 -10.33 0.62
C ASP A 136 30.96 -11.79 0.41
N GLY A 137 30.03 -12.75 0.41
CA GLY A 137 30.31 -14.18 0.20
C GLY A 137 31.08 -14.87 1.31
N LEU A 138 31.28 -14.23 2.47
CA LEU A 138 32.07 -14.78 3.57
C LEU A 138 31.24 -15.72 4.48
N PRO A 139 31.90 -16.73 5.11
CA PRO A 139 31.22 -17.59 6.07
C PRO A 139 30.68 -16.83 7.29
N ALA A 140 29.53 -17.28 7.79
CA ALA A 140 28.86 -16.71 8.95
C ALA A 140 29.79 -16.62 10.19
N GLY A 141 29.67 -15.52 10.93
CA GLY A 141 30.43 -15.22 12.15
C GLY A 141 31.59 -14.23 11.98
N LYS A 142 31.89 -13.76 10.76
CA LYS A 142 32.93 -12.75 10.50
C LYS A 142 32.33 -11.45 9.97
N LEU A 143 32.65 -10.32 10.62
CA LEU A 143 32.29 -8.98 10.13
C LEU A 143 33.01 -8.72 8.79
N GLY A 144 32.25 -8.34 7.77
CA GLY A 144 32.70 -8.24 6.39
C GLY A 144 33.68 -7.08 6.11
N PRO A 145 34.26 -7.06 4.89
CA PRO A 145 34.93 -5.89 4.35
C PRO A 145 33.91 -4.76 4.11
N ARG A 146 34.42 -3.53 3.92
CA ARG A 146 33.60 -2.45 3.38
C ARG A 146 33.60 -2.55 1.86
N GLN A 147 32.41 -2.49 1.26
CA GLN A 147 32.20 -2.42 -0.18
C GLN A 147 31.49 -1.10 -0.48
N SER A 148 31.94 -0.37 -1.51
CA SER A 148 31.43 0.99 -1.77
C SER A 148 31.13 1.22 -3.25
N VAL A 149 30.10 2.02 -3.53
CA VAL A 149 29.70 2.43 -4.87
C VAL A 149 29.36 3.91 -4.90
N ARG A 150 29.78 4.61 -5.96
CA ARG A 150 29.57 6.05 -6.14
C ARG A 150 28.42 6.28 -7.12
N LEU A 151 27.41 7.04 -6.68
CA LEU A 151 26.32 7.55 -7.50
C LEU A 151 26.58 9.04 -7.74
N VAL A 152 26.50 9.46 -9.00
CA VAL A 152 26.65 10.87 -9.41
C VAL A 152 25.40 11.31 -10.16
N ALA A 153 24.90 12.51 -9.88
CA ALA A 153 23.81 13.12 -10.62
C ALA A 153 24.06 14.63 -10.82
N ASP A 154 23.83 15.14 -12.02
CA ASP A 154 23.86 16.57 -12.27
C ASP A 154 22.64 17.25 -11.62
N VAL A 155 22.89 18.39 -10.96
CA VAL A 155 21.89 19.24 -10.32
C VAL A 155 21.78 20.52 -11.16
N PRO A 156 20.85 20.60 -12.12
CA PRO A 156 20.69 21.78 -12.96
C PRO A 156 20.02 22.95 -12.21
N ARG A 157 19.35 22.66 -11.08
CA ARG A 157 18.55 23.61 -10.31
C ARG A 157 18.37 23.08 -8.86
N PRO A 158 18.19 23.94 -7.84
CA PRO A 158 18.03 23.47 -6.47
C PRO A 158 16.73 22.69 -6.27
N GLY A 159 16.76 21.68 -5.40
CA GLY A 159 15.61 20.83 -5.10
C GLY A 159 15.91 19.68 -4.12
N ILE A 160 14.87 18.92 -3.74
CA ILE A 160 15.00 17.84 -2.75
C ILE A 160 15.16 16.46 -3.40
N TYR A 161 16.40 15.98 -3.46
CA TYR A 161 16.76 14.66 -3.97
C TYR A 161 16.57 13.59 -2.87
N ALA A 162 16.37 12.33 -3.26
CA ALA A 162 16.13 11.22 -2.34
C ALA A 162 16.97 9.98 -2.70
N LEU A 163 17.74 9.47 -1.74
CA LEU A 163 18.40 8.17 -1.80
C LEU A 163 17.54 7.14 -1.06
N ASN A 164 17.19 6.05 -1.71
CA ASN A 164 16.46 4.91 -1.13
C ASN A 164 17.37 3.67 -1.06
N ILE A 165 17.44 3.04 0.10
CA ILE A 165 18.24 1.85 0.39
C ILE A 165 17.32 0.68 0.70
N THR A 166 17.43 -0.38 -0.09
CA THR A 166 16.74 -1.67 0.10
C THR A 166 17.73 -2.83 0.08
N VAL A 167 17.40 -3.98 0.69
CA VAL A 167 18.30 -5.15 0.78
C VAL A 167 17.55 -6.44 0.51
N SER A 168 18.16 -7.39 -0.20
CA SER A 168 17.61 -8.74 -0.37
C SER A 168 17.57 -9.53 0.93
N GLN A 169 16.47 -10.24 1.20
CA GLN A 169 16.28 -11.16 2.33
C GLN A 169 16.39 -10.53 3.73
N ASP A 170 16.58 -9.21 3.80
CA ASP A 170 16.72 -8.40 5.00
C ASP A 170 15.93 -7.08 4.88
N ARG A 171 14.61 -7.21 4.83
CA ARG A 171 13.67 -6.07 4.87
C ARG A 171 13.81 -5.17 6.12
N TYR A 172 14.70 -5.47 7.07
CA TYR A 172 14.90 -4.71 8.30
C TYR A 172 16.31 -4.14 8.48
N GLY A 173 17.29 -4.49 7.64
CA GLY A 173 18.69 -4.09 7.81
C GLY A 173 19.30 -4.58 9.12
N GLU A 174 19.01 -5.83 9.49
CA GLU A 174 19.50 -6.49 10.71
C GLU A 174 20.74 -7.38 10.46
N ALA A 175 21.10 -7.61 9.19
CA ALA A 175 22.22 -8.45 8.75
C ALA A 175 23.40 -7.68 8.11
N MET A 176 23.24 -6.39 7.78
CA MET A 176 24.29 -5.50 7.28
C MET A 176 24.38 -4.18 8.07
N TYR A 177 25.48 -3.45 7.91
CA TYR A 177 25.53 -2.00 8.14
C TYR A 177 25.71 -1.26 6.80
N TRP A 178 25.17 -0.05 6.71
CA TRP A 178 25.40 0.87 5.59
C TRP A 178 25.78 2.27 6.09
N SER A 179 26.45 3.03 5.24
CA SER A 179 26.73 4.46 5.47
C SER A 179 26.79 5.18 4.12
N PHE A 180 26.83 6.51 4.14
CA PHE A 180 27.07 7.29 2.93
C PHE A 180 27.98 8.50 3.20
N ARG A 181 28.64 8.97 2.15
CA ARG A 181 29.33 10.27 2.09
C ARG A 181 28.69 11.12 0.99
N THR A 182 28.67 12.44 1.15
CA THR A 182 28.18 13.34 0.11
C THR A 182 28.87 14.71 0.14
N ASN A 183 28.80 15.44 -0.98
CA ASN A 183 29.14 16.85 -1.07
C ASN A 183 27.95 17.78 -0.74
N CYS A 184 26.74 17.24 -0.63
CA CYS A 184 25.55 18.02 -0.26
C CYS A 184 25.59 18.43 1.22
N ARG A 185 25.64 19.75 1.48
CA ARG A 185 25.74 20.32 2.83
C ARG A 185 24.48 20.20 3.68
N ARG A 186 23.32 19.91 3.08
CA ARG A 186 22.03 19.80 3.78
C ARG A 186 21.40 18.45 3.48
N TYR A 187 21.25 17.62 4.51
CA TYR A 187 20.70 16.28 4.39
C TYR A 187 20.03 15.81 5.69
N VAL A 188 19.00 14.97 5.55
CA VAL A 188 18.37 14.24 6.66
C VAL A 188 18.27 12.77 6.31
N ILE A 189 18.71 11.93 7.24
CA ILE A 189 18.65 10.47 7.19
C ILE A 189 17.28 10.02 7.70
N GLU A 190 16.76 8.95 7.13
CA GLU A 190 15.51 8.30 7.53
C GLU A 190 15.76 6.80 7.63
N THR A 191 15.77 6.25 8.84
CA THR A 191 16.19 4.85 9.13
C THR A 191 15.01 3.91 9.43
N SER A 192 13.80 4.23 8.98
CA SER A 192 12.63 3.39 9.19
C SER A 192 12.61 2.18 8.26
N ARG A 193 12.39 1.00 8.85
CA ARG A 193 12.58 -0.30 8.21
C ARG A 193 11.39 -0.77 7.39
N GLY A 194 11.50 -1.95 6.80
CA GLY A 194 10.35 -2.66 6.26
C GLY A 194 9.28 -2.91 7.33
N HIS A 195 8.03 -3.04 6.90
CA HIS A 195 6.87 -3.28 7.74
C HIS A 195 7.12 -4.35 8.81
N ARG A 196 6.95 -3.94 10.08
CA ARG A 196 6.79 -4.81 11.24
C ARG A 196 5.36 -4.71 11.70
N ASP A 197 4.80 -5.83 12.10
CA ASP A 197 3.37 -5.96 12.31
C ASP A 197 3.08 -5.97 13.83
N ALA A 198 3.55 -4.87 14.43
CA ALA A 198 3.55 -4.50 15.83
C ALA A 198 3.35 -2.96 15.89
N PRO A 199 3.34 -2.29 17.07
CA PRO A 199 3.51 -0.84 17.10
C PRO A 199 4.77 -0.42 16.34
N HIS A 200 4.69 0.66 15.58
CA HIS A 200 5.80 1.14 14.76
C HIS A 200 6.90 1.72 15.66
N GLU A 201 8.03 1.02 15.72
CA GLU A 201 9.22 1.40 16.48
C GLU A 201 10.47 1.22 15.62
N GLU A 202 11.18 2.33 15.40
CA GLU A 202 12.31 2.38 14.47
C GLU A 202 13.57 2.88 15.18
N PRO A 203 14.24 2.02 15.98
CA PRO A 203 15.48 2.37 16.64
C PRO A 203 16.56 2.79 15.64
N ILE A 204 17.34 3.80 16.01
CA ILE A 204 18.58 4.12 15.31
C ILE A 204 19.66 3.17 15.86
N VAL A 205 20.35 2.45 14.97
CA VAL A 205 21.39 1.48 15.37
C VAL A 205 22.71 1.95 14.77
N LEU A 206 23.66 2.33 15.61
CA LEU A 206 24.95 2.88 15.16
C LEU A 206 26.12 1.97 15.55
N TYR A 207 27.08 1.86 14.64
CA TYR A 207 28.41 1.30 14.85
C TYR A 207 29.44 2.36 14.48
N HIS A 208 30.16 2.86 15.48
CA HIS A 208 31.23 3.85 15.28
C HIS A 208 32.29 3.68 16.39
N PRO A 209 33.24 2.74 16.23
CA PRO A 209 34.09 2.28 17.32
C PRO A 209 35.22 3.24 17.70
N GLU A 210 35.55 4.22 16.85
CA GLU A 210 36.76 5.04 16.97
C GLU A 210 36.52 6.45 17.53
N ASN A 211 35.40 7.10 17.16
CA ASN A 211 35.08 8.47 17.56
C ASN A 211 33.62 8.54 18.06
N PRO A 212 33.23 9.56 18.86
CA PRO A 212 31.84 9.74 19.25
C PRO A 212 30.92 9.91 18.04
N ALA A 213 29.77 9.26 18.06
CA ALA A 213 28.70 9.47 17.07
C ALA A 213 27.73 10.56 17.55
N ARG A 214 26.98 11.15 16.62
CA ARG A 214 25.92 12.13 16.91
C ARG A 214 24.61 11.73 16.25
N VAL A 215 23.51 12.02 16.93
CA VAL A 215 22.15 11.99 16.37
C VAL A 215 21.52 13.34 16.65
N CYS A 216 21.39 14.17 15.62
CA CYS A 216 20.75 15.49 15.68
C CYS A 216 19.31 15.38 15.19
N PHE A 217 18.35 15.84 15.99
CA PHE A 217 16.92 15.60 15.80
C PHE A 217 16.06 16.74 16.38
N ARG A 218 14.77 16.77 16.01
CA ARG A 218 13.77 17.71 16.56
C ARG A 218 13.06 17.06 17.75
N PRO A 219 13.01 17.70 18.94
CA PRO A 219 12.48 17.09 20.16
C PRO A 219 10.95 17.03 20.17
N SER A 220 10.37 16.13 20.97
CA SER A 220 8.92 16.17 21.24
C SER A 220 8.59 17.31 22.23
N PRO A 221 7.58 18.16 21.94
CA PRO A 221 7.17 19.23 22.84
C PRO A 221 6.42 18.71 24.07
N LEU A 222 5.94 17.45 24.00
CA LEU A 222 5.22 16.77 25.08
C LEU A 222 6.14 16.27 26.20
N GLY A 223 7.45 16.43 26.06
CA GLY A 223 8.46 15.76 26.90
C GLY A 223 8.68 14.32 26.42
N PHE A 224 9.88 13.80 26.60
CA PHE A 224 10.31 12.56 25.96
C PHE A 224 11.36 11.81 26.79
N ARG A 225 11.33 10.48 26.70
CA ARG A 225 12.42 9.63 27.18
C ARG A 225 13.43 9.37 26.05
N VAL A 226 14.72 9.48 26.38
CA VAL A 226 15.83 8.97 25.58
C VAL A 226 16.34 7.69 26.23
N GLU A 227 16.67 6.68 25.44
CA GLU A 227 17.17 5.38 25.88
C GLU A 227 18.25 4.90 24.90
N VAL A 228 19.47 4.69 25.40
CA VAL A 228 20.63 4.23 24.64
C VAL A 228 21.07 2.89 25.22
N ILE A 229 20.93 1.83 24.43
CA ILE A 229 21.24 0.45 24.80
C ILE A 229 22.57 0.07 24.12
N PRO A 230 23.70 0.09 24.83
CA PRO A 230 25.00 -0.17 24.24
C PRO A 230 25.25 -1.69 24.08
N ARG A 231 26.10 -2.07 23.13
CA ARG A 231 26.52 -3.48 22.92
C ARG A 231 27.56 -3.93 23.94
N ASP A 232 28.51 -3.06 24.27
CA ASP A 232 29.34 -3.20 25.46
C ASP A 232 28.63 -2.47 26.61
N PRO A 233 28.22 -3.15 27.70
CA PRO A 233 27.61 -2.47 28.84
C PRO A 233 28.53 -1.37 29.40
N ASN A 234 29.85 -1.46 29.27
CA ASN A 234 30.78 -0.49 29.83
C ASN A 234 30.89 0.83 29.04
N LEU A 235 30.10 1.02 27.97
CA LEU A 235 30.02 2.29 27.25
C LEU A 235 29.74 3.44 28.25
N PRO A 236 30.51 4.55 28.22
CA PRO A 236 30.26 5.72 29.05
C PRO A 236 28.86 6.31 28.85
N ALA A 237 28.45 7.20 29.75
CA ALA A 237 27.18 7.91 29.60
C ALA A 237 27.20 8.74 28.29
N PRO A 238 26.11 8.72 27.50
CA PRO A 238 25.90 9.68 26.42
C PRO A 238 25.60 11.07 27.00
N GLU A 239 25.71 12.08 26.15
CA GLU A 239 25.34 13.46 26.46
C GLU A 239 24.22 13.91 25.52
N LEU A 240 23.26 14.70 26.02
CA LEU A 240 22.22 15.32 25.24
C LEU A 240 22.38 16.84 25.34
N LEU A 241 22.47 17.51 24.20
CA LEU A 241 22.62 18.95 24.08
C LEU A 241 21.33 19.56 23.51
N ASP A 242 20.90 20.68 24.07
CA ASP A 242 19.85 21.51 23.45
C ASP A 242 20.38 22.29 22.23
N SER A 243 19.51 23.07 21.59
CA SER A 243 19.84 23.89 20.41
C SER A 243 20.81 25.05 20.70
N PHE A 244 21.15 25.32 21.96
CA PHE A 244 22.20 26.26 22.36
C PHE A 244 23.52 25.56 22.69
N GLY A 245 23.61 24.24 22.47
CA GLY A 245 24.77 23.43 22.81
C GLY A 245 24.93 23.14 24.30
N LYS A 246 23.88 23.36 25.10
CA LYS A 246 23.91 23.18 26.55
C LYS A 246 23.47 21.77 26.93
N SER A 247 24.28 21.13 27.77
CA SER A 247 23.99 19.80 28.35
C SER A 247 22.67 19.81 29.12
N THR A 248 21.77 18.87 28.76
CA THR A 248 20.39 18.80 29.23
C THR A 248 19.91 17.35 29.35
N GLY A 249 19.12 17.04 30.38
CA GLY A 249 18.73 15.66 30.71
C GLY A 249 19.88 14.86 31.32
N LYS A 250 19.80 14.57 32.62
CA LYS A 250 20.77 13.71 33.30
C LYS A 250 20.55 12.26 32.86
N PHE A 251 21.56 11.63 32.28
CA PHE A 251 21.53 10.19 32.01
C PHE A 251 21.71 9.36 33.27
N GLU A 252 20.81 8.42 33.48
CA GLU A 252 20.83 7.45 34.56
C GLU A 252 20.98 6.03 34.01
N ARG A 253 21.52 5.13 34.83
CA ARG A 253 21.87 3.78 34.44
C ARG A 253 20.70 2.84 34.72
N GLY A 254 20.23 2.15 33.69
CA GLY A 254 19.15 1.16 33.76
C GLY A 254 19.65 -0.28 33.58
N ASP A 255 18.68 -1.19 33.45
CA ASP A 255 18.92 -2.63 33.28
C ASP A 255 19.81 -2.95 32.08
N ARG A 256 20.58 -4.04 32.21
CA ARG A 256 21.50 -4.57 31.18
C ARG A 256 22.53 -3.56 30.65
N GLY A 257 22.77 -2.47 31.37
CA GLY A 257 23.74 -1.44 31.00
C GLY A 257 23.19 -0.31 30.12
N ALA A 258 21.88 -0.26 29.88
CA ALA A 258 21.27 0.85 29.16
C ALA A 258 21.43 2.18 29.91
N TRP A 259 21.60 3.27 29.17
CA TRP A 259 21.50 4.65 29.67
C TRP A 259 20.15 5.23 29.28
N TRP A 260 19.50 5.99 30.17
CA TRP A 260 18.27 6.70 29.84
C TRP A 260 18.20 8.06 30.50
N ALA A 261 17.48 9.00 29.87
CA ALA A 261 17.19 10.32 30.41
C ALA A 261 15.72 10.65 30.17
N GLN A 262 15.06 11.33 31.12
CA GLN A 262 13.71 11.86 30.97
C GLN A 262 13.77 13.38 30.81
N ILE A 263 13.23 13.89 29.71
CA ILE A 263 13.15 15.31 29.40
C ILE A 263 11.69 15.76 29.65
N PRO A 264 11.45 16.88 30.36
CA PRO A 264 10.11 17.42 30.58
C PRO A 264 9.52 18.03 29.31
N SER A 265 8.23 18.37 29.34
CA SER A 265 7.55 19.10 28.26
C SER A 265 8.04 20.55 28.13
N GLY A 266 7.77 21.16 26.98
CA GLY A 266 8.14 22.56 26.68
C GLY A 266 9.43 22.73 25.88
N ALA A 267 10.06 21.65 25.40
CA ALA A 267 11.08 21.75 24.36
C ALA A 267 10.47 22.29 23.05
N ASP A 268 11.17 23.19 22.37
CA ASP A 268 10.76 23.72 21.07
C ASP A 268 10.90 22.62 19.99
N PRO A 269 9.80 22.15 19.38
CA PRO A 269 9.83 21.07 18.38
C PRO A 269 10.35 21.51 17.01
N ASP A 270 10.64 22.80 16.86
CA ASP A 270 11.18 23.39 15.64
C ASP A 270 12.71 23.65 15.78
N SER A 271 13.26 23.48 16.99
CA SER A 271 14.69 23.46 17.31
C SER A 271 15.36 22.10 17.04
N VAL A 272 16.69 22.07 16.85
CA VAL A 272 17.49 20.85 16.66
C VAL A 272 18.36 20.59 17.90
N TRP A 273 18.19 19.42 18.51
CA TRP A 273 18.95 18.92 19.68
C TRP A 273 19.94 17.84 19.23
N GLN A 274 20.98 17.59 20.03
CA GLN A 274 22.07 16.65 19.67
C GLN A 274 22.25 15.58 20.77
N LEU A 275 22.06 14.31 20.43
CA LEU A 275 22.48 13.19 21.27
C LEU A 275 23.90 12.77 20.85
N VAL A 276 24.88 12.99 21.73
CA VAL A 276 26.28 12.58 21.56
C VAL A 276 26.49 11.23 22.23
N ILE A 277 27.03 10.27 21.47
CA ILE A 277 27.15 8.86 21.87
C ILE A 277 28.64 8.49 21.85
N PRO A 278 29.21 7.94 22.95
CA PRO A 278 30.62 7.56 22.99
C PRO A 278 30.99 6.50 21.93
N PRO A 279 32.29 6.35 21.58
CA PRO A 279 32.74 5.38 20.59
C PRO A 279 32.32 3.95 20.96
N GLY A 280 31.72 3.22 20.02
CA GLY A 280 31.27 1.85 20.24
C GLY A 280 30.14 1.40 19.31
N THR A 281 29.13 0.72 19.88
CA THR A 281 27.93 0.27 19.16
C THR A 281 26.72 0.42 20.08
N ALA A 282 25.64 1.03 19.59
CA ALA A 282 24.43 1.25 20.40
C ALA A 282 23.14 1.19 19.57
N THR A 283 22.07 0.73 20.23
CA THR A 283 20.68 0.84 19.78
C THR A 283 20.02 1.99 20.54
N ILE A 284 19.41 2.93 19.83
CA ILE A 284 18.93 4.20 20.36
C ILE A 284 17.43 4.30 20.16
N HIS A 285 16.71 4.67 21.22
CA HIS A 285 15.31 5.04 21.17
C HIS A 285 15.08 6.43 21.75
N VAL A 286 14.24 7.22 21.09
CA VAL A 286 13.85 8.58 21.49
C VAL A 286 12.35 8.75 21.23
N GLU A 287 11.58 9.08 22.26
CA GLU A 287 10.14 9.35 22.07
C GLU A 287 9.92 10.62 21.21
N GLY A 288 9.08 10.50 20.19
CA GLY A 288 8.87 11.52 19.15
C GLY A 288 9.74 11.35 17.90
N LEU A 289 10.79 10.51 17.93
CA LEU A 289 11.70 10.27 16.79
C LEU A 289 11.79 8.79 16.37
N THR A 290 11.75 7.85 17.31
CA THR A 290 11.85 6.39 17.03
C THR A 290 10.68 5.59 17.60
N ARG A 291 9.86 6.24 18.45
CA ARG A 291 8.70 5.71 19.16
C ARG A 291 7.71 6.88 19.27
N TRP A 292 6.50 6.75 18.77
CA TRP A 292 5.57 7.88 18.69
C TRP A 292 4.32 7.66 19.54
N ARG A 293 3.83 8.75 20.14
CA ARG A 293 2.65 8.81 21.00
C ARG A 293 1.61 9.73 20.34
N ARG A 294 0.35 9.57 20.74
CA ARG A 294 -0.75 10.40 20.21
C ARG A 294 -0.52 11.87 20.57
N GLY A 295 -0.17 12.68 19.58
CA GLY A 295 0.06 14.12 19.72
C GLY A 295 1.50 14.57 19.43
N ASP A 296 2.44 13.65 19.21
CA ASP A 296 3.77 14.03 18.69
C ASP A 296 3.61 14.69 17.28
N PRO A 297 4.35 15.76 16.93
CA PRO A 297 4.03 16.59 15.75
C PRO A 297 4.25 15.92 14.38
N TYR A 298 5.10 14.90 14.36
CA TYR A 298 5.57 14.18 13.17
C TYR A 298 5.64 12.67 13.47
N PRO A 299 4.49 11.99 13.63
CA PRO A 299 4.45 10.56 13.92
C PRO A 299 4.99 9.75 12.73
N ASP A 300 5.61 8.61 13.02
CA ASP A 300 6.06 7.60 12.04
C ASP A 300 7.16 8.08 11.06
N LEU A 301 7.98 9.05 11.48
CA LEU A 301 9.01 9.70 10.66
C LEU A 301 10.34 9.82 11.43
N CYS A 302 11.33 8.98 11.10
CA CYS A 302 12.59 8.88 11.86
C CYS A 302 13.70 9.79 11.28
N TYR A 303 13.47 11.11 11.27
CA TYR A 303 14.37 12.09 10.63
C TYR A 303 15.48 12.64 11.54
N TRP A 304 16.73 12.26 11.25
CA TRP A 304 17.92 12.70 11.98
C TRP A 304 19.13 12.92 11.06
N THR A 305 20.23 13.45 11.58
CA THR A 305 21.54 13.56 10.88
C THR A 305 22.68 13.64 11.91
N PRO A 306 23.93 13.26 11.62
CA PRO A 306 25.05 13.46 12.55
C PRO A 306 25.52 14.92 12.69
N GLU A 307 25.07 15.83 11.83
CA GLU A 307 25.47 17.23 11.80
C GLU A 307 24.28 18.18 12.06
N PRO A 308 24.32 19.05 13.09
CA PRO A 308 23.31 20.09 13.29
C PRO A 308 23.14 21.00 12.06
N GLU A 309 24.26 21.35 11.43
CA GLU A 309 24.35 22.23 10.28
C GLU A 309 23.79 21.59 9.00
N ALA A 310 23.78 20.25 8.91
CA ALA A 310 23.16 19.53 7.81
C ALA A 310 21.64 19.43 7.93
N TYR A 311 21.08 19.55 9.13
CA TYR A 311 19.63 19.50 9.34
C TYR A 311 18.96 20.62 8.54
N PHE A 312 17.87 20.30 7.84
CA PHE A 312 17.04 21.26 7.12
C PHE A 312 15.55 20.93 7.36
N PRO A 313 14.61 21.88 7.22
CA PRO A 313 13.23 21.70 7.67
C PRO A 313 12.37 20.83 6.74
N PHE A 314 12.95 19.78 6.13
CA PHE A 314 12.27 18.82 5.28
C PHE A 314 10.95 18.31 5.86
N VAL A 315 10.88 18.04 7.16
CA VAL A 315 9.65 17.52 7.78
C VAL A 315 8.47 18.53 7.77
N CYS A 316 8.74 19.84 7.74
CA CYS A 316 7.72 20.89 7.57
C CYS A 316 7.22 20.97 6.12
N PHE A 317 8.14 20.79 5.16
CA PHE A 317 7.92 21.00 3.73
C PHE A 317 7.92 19.69 2.92
N ARG A 318 7.76 18.55 3.59
CA ARG A 318 7.63 17.25 2.95
C ARG A 318 6.36 17.26 2.12
N TRP A 319 6.45 16.76 0.89
CA TRP A 319 5.40 16.89 -0.13
C TRP A 319 5.05 18.33 -0.52
N LEU A 320 5.90 19.36 -0.30
CA LEU A 320 5.58 20.79 -0.57
C LEU A 320 4.86 21.03 -1.90
N LEU A 321 5.21 20.29 -2.95
CA LEU A 321 4.46 20.24 -4.20
C LEU A 321 4.27 18.78 -4.64
N THR A 322 3.05 18.39 -5.00
CA THR A 322 2.73 17.08 -5.59
C THR A 322 1.63 17.19 -6.67
N PRO A 323 1.50 16.23 -7.62
CA PRO A 323 2.38 15.08 -7.87
C PRO A 323 3.78 15.50 -8.31
N TYR A 324 4.80 14.72 -7.98
CA TYR A 324 6.19 15.07 -8.28
C TYR A 324 6.51 15.14 -9.79
N ARG A 325 5.85 14.31 -10.60
CA ARG A 325 5.95 14.34 -12.06
C ARG A 325 4.59 14.11 -12.70
N ARG A 326 4.40 14.65 -13.90
CA ARG A 326 3.39 14.20 -14.85
C ARG A 326 3.95 14.09 -16.26
N VAL A 327 3.58 13.01 -16.95
CA VAL A 327 3.67 12.88 -18.40
C VAL A 327 2.26 13.06 -18.95
N VAL A 328 2.13 13.93 -19.95
CA VAL A 328 0.87 14.28 -20.62
C VAL A 328 1.08 14.14 -22.13
N TYR A 329 0.04 13.69 -22.83
CA TYR A 329 0.07 13.52 -24.28
C TYR A 329 -0.97 14.46 -24.90
N LEU A 330 -0.58 15.21 -25.93
CA LEU A 330 -1.38 16.22 -26.64
C LEU A 330 -1.01 16.22 -28.13
N GLU A 331 -1.92 16.64 -29.00
CA GLU A 331 -1.57 17.07 -30.36
C GLU A 331 -1.20 18.57 -30.43
N PRO A 332 -0.44 19.03 -31.45
CA PRO A 332 0.02 20.41 -31.53
C PRO A 332 -1.15 21.40 -31.62
N GLY A 333 -1.21 22.34 -30.67
CA GLY A 333 -2.31 23.29 -30.52
C GLY A 333 -3.45 22.86 -29.59
N GLU A 334 -3.41 21.67 -29.00
CA GLU A 334 -4.29 21.32 -27.86
C GLU A 334 -3.78 21.95 -26.55
N GLU A 335 -4.71 22.28 -25.65
CA GLU A 335 -4.40 22.73 -24.28
C GLU A 335 -4.61 21.60 -23.27
N GLY A 336 -3.65 21.41 -22.37
CA GLY A 336 -3.73 20.53 -21.21
C GLY A 336 -3.92 21.31 -19.91
N GLU A 337 -4.66 20.72 -18.97
CA GLU A 337 -4.82 21.23 -17.61
C GLU A 337 -4.40 20.15 -16.58
N LEU A 338 -3.62 20.54 -15.57
CA LEU A 338 -3.26 19.70 -14.43
C LEU A 338 -3.53 20.41 -13.11
N THR A 339 -3.97 19.66 -12.10
CA THR A 339 -4.05 20.13 -10.70
C THR A 339 -2.89 19.58 -9.89
N PHE A 340 -2.14 20.47 -9.25
CA PHE A 340 -1.16 20.15 -8.22
C PHE A 340 -1.68 20.53 -6.84
N GLN A 341 -1.11 19.94 -5.79
CA GLN A 341 -1.35 20.27 -4.40
C GLN A 341 -0.07 20.86 -3.79
N VAL A 342 -0.22 22.00 -3.11
CA VAL A 342 0.84 22.68 -2.36
C VAL A 342 0.62 22.38 -0.87
N HIS A 343 1.58 21.73 -0.22
CA HIS A 343 1.39 21.19 1.14
C HIS A 343 2.15 21.98 2.21
N ASN A 344 1.50 22.19 3.35
CA ASN A 344 2.12 22.67 4.57
C ASN A 344 2.02 21.59 5.66
N ASN A 345 3.12 20.86 5.89
CA ASN A 345 3.22 19.90 6.99
C ASN A 345 3.78 20.52 8.28
N GLY A 346 4.04 21.83 8.31
CA GLY A 346 4.48 22.58 9.48
C GLY A 346 3.39 22.83 10.54
N ARG A 347 3.67 23.77 11.46
CA ARG A 347 2.81 24.17 12.58
C ARG A 347 2.21 25.58 12.43
N GLU A 348 2.77 26.39 11.55
CA GLU A 348 2.39 27.77 11.27
C GLU A 348 1.86 27.90 9.83
N GLU A 349 1.14 28.98 9.53
CA GLU A 349 0.70 29.29 8.16
C GLU A 349 1.89 29.72 7.31
N ILE A 350 1.97 29.25 6.07
CA ILE A 350 3.04 29.62 5.13
C ILE A 350 2.45 30.25 3.86
N ASP A 351 3.20 31.15 3.25
CA ASP A 351 2.95 31.64 1.90
C ASP A 351 3.96 30.95 0.97
N VAL A 352 3.49 30.23 -0.04
CA VAL A 352 4.35 29.52 -0.99
C VAL A 352 4.32 30.25 -2.33
N HIS A 353 5.49 30.66 -2.81
CA HIS A 353 5.67 31.25 -4.13
C HIS A 353 5.81 30.14 -5.18
N LEU A 354 5.15 30.32 -6.32
CA LEU A 354 5.10 29.39 -7.43
C LEU A 354 5.60 30.05 -8.72
N SER A 355 6.44 29.36 -9.47
CA SER A 355 6.97 29.83 -10.77
C SER A 355 7.14 28.68 -11.76
N THR A 356 7.23 29.00 -13.05
CA THR A 356 7.51 28.03 -14.12
C THR A 356 8.93 28.21 -14.65
N GLU A 357 9.65 27.10 -14.79
CA GLU A 357 10.99 27.02 -15.34
C GLU A 357 11.02 26.05 -16.52
N TYR A 358 11.96 26.25 -17.45
CA TYR A 358 12.06 25.51 -18.71
C TYR A 358 13.49 24.98 -18.82
N PRO A 359 13.71 23.73 -19.28
CA PRO A 359 15.04 23.24 -19.66
C PRO A 359 15.44 23.68 -21.07
N GLU A 360 14.46 24.01 -21.91
CA GLU A 360 14.58 24.38 -23.32
C GLU A 360 13.84 25.72 -23.57
N GLU A 361 13.31 25.94 -24.79
CA GLU A 361 12.57 27.16 -25.10
C GLU A 361 11.31 27.35 -24.24
N LYS A 362 10.99 28.62 -23.93
CA LYS A 362 9.83 28.98 -23.12
C LYS A 362 8.55 29.00 -23.97
N PHE A 363 7.58 28.18 -23.58
CA PHE A 363 6.23 28.14 -24.14
C PHE A 363 5.17 28.68 -23.16
N PRO A 364 3.91 28.91 -23.60
CA PRO A 364 2.86 29.41 -22.72
C PRO A 364 2.46 28.38 -21.64
N VAL A 365 2.70 28.73 -20.38
CA VAL A 365 2.18 28.03 -19.20
C VAL A 365 1.55 29.07 -18.26
N GLN A 366 0.34 28.81 -17.80
CA GLN A 366 -0.44 29.67 -16.91
C GLN A 366 -0.68 28.97 -15.57
N LEU A 367 -0.47 29.66 -14.46
CA LEU A 367 -0.82 29.19 -13.11
C LEU A 367 -2.10 29.88 -12.64
N SER A 368 -2.97 29.17 -11.92
CA SER A 368 -4.15 29.77 -11.28
C SER A 368 -3.77 30.75 -10.16
N ALA A 369 -2.58 30.61 -9.59
CA ALA A 369 -1.96 31.55 -8.66
C ALA A 369 -0.43 31.39 -8.67
N ASN A 370 0.30 32.52 -8.55
CA ASN A 370 1.77 32.54 -8.43
C ASN A 370 2.24 32.60 -6.96
N GLN A 371 1.30 32.73 -6.02
CA GLN A 371 1.54 32.68 -4.57
C GLN A 371 0.28 32.11 -3.92
N ILE A 372 0.45 31.14 -3.01
CA ILE A 372 -0.66 30.49 -2.30
C ILE A 372 -0.37 30.44 -0.81
N ARG A 373 -1.36 30.82 -0.01
CA ARG A 373 -1.33 30.72 1.45
C ARG A 373 -1.87 29.36 1.88
N VAL A 374 -1.10 28.62 2.68
CA VAL A 374 -1.43 27.25 3.08
C VAL A 374 -1.43 27.14 4.61
N ALA A 375 -2.60 26.85 5.17
CA ALA A 375 -2.81 26.70 6.61
C ALA A 375 -1.99 25.53 7.23
N PRO A 376 -1.73 25.53 8.54
CA PRO A 376 -1.00 24.46 9.21
C PRO A 376 -1.63 23.07 8.99
N LYS A 377 -0.80 22.08 8.65
CA LYS A 377 -1.22 20.69 8.40
C LYS A 377 -2.29 20.56 7.29
N ALA A 378 -2.31 21.49 6.33
CA ALA A 378 -3.25 21.52 5.21
C ALA A 378 -2.53 21.46 3.85
N ALA A 379 -3.31 21.43 2.77
CA ALA A 379 -2.82 21.52 1.40
C ALA A 379 -3.84 22.26 0.52
N GLU A 380 -3.34 23.14 -0.35
CA GLU A 380 -4.15 23.92 -1.28
C GLU A 380 -3.89 23.51 -2.73
N LYS A 381 -4.84 23.78 -3.62
CA LYS A 381 -4.74 23.41 -5.05
C LYS A 381 -4.20 24.55 -5.90
N VAL A 382 -3.30 24.22 -6.82
CA VAL A 382 -2.95 25.08 -7.96
C VAL A 382 -3.27 24.35 -9.26
N THR A 383 -3.97 25.05 -10.17
CA THR A 383 -4.23 24.57 -11.52
C THR A 383 -3.19 25.15 -12.47
N VAL A 384 -2.67 24.32 -13.36
CA VAL A 384 -1.67 24.69 -14.37
C VAL A 384 -2.23 24.37 -15.75
N ARG A 385 -2.22 25.36 -16.64
CA ARG A 385 -2.62 25.24 -18.05
C ARG A 385 -1.42 25.44 -18.96
N PHE A 386 -1.34 24.66 -20.03
CA PHE A 386 -0.24 24.67 -21.00
C PHE A 386 -0.75 24.17 -22.35
N GLY A 387 -0.04 24.48 -23.43
CA GLY A 387 -0.32 23.90 -24.75
C GLY A 387 0.97 23.45 -25.44
N LEU A 388 0.87 22.45 -26.32
CA LEU A 388 2.01 21.99 -27.12
C LEU A 388 2.25 22.97 -28.29
N PRO A 389 3.44 23.61 -28.40
CA PRO A 389 3.73 24.52 -29.52
C PRO A 389 3.64 23.81 -30.88
N GLN A 390 3.10 24.51 -31.89
CA GLN A 390 2.75 23.90 -33.20
C GLN A 390 3.89 23.18 -33.92
N SER A 391 5.14 23.54 -33.64
CA SER A 391 6.34 22.98 -34.28
C SER A 391 7.10 21.98 -33.40
N SER A 392 6.56 21.55 -32.25
CA SER A 392 7.28 20.75 -31.26
C SER A 392 6.74 19.32 -31.15
N GLU A 393 7.65 18.33 -31.12
CA GLU A 393 7.34 16.91 -30.87
C GLU A 393 7.16 16.60 -29.36
N GLY A 394 7.49 17.56 -28.50
CA GLY A 394 7.27 17.55 -27.06
C GLY A 394 7.67 18.88 -26.44
N ALA A 395 7.42 19.05 -25.15
CA ALA A 395 7.85 20.22 -24.39
C ALA A 395 7.91 19.88 -22.89
N THR A 396 8.86 20.44 -22.13
CA THR A 396 8.97 20.20 -20.69
C THR A 396 8.99 21.50 -19.91
N PHE A 397 8.26 21.56 -18.80
CA PHE A 397 8.41 22.63 -17.81
C PHE A 397 8.46 22.07 -16.39
N HIS A 398 8.99 22.85 -15.47
CA HIS A 398 9.02 22.55 -14.05
C HIS A 398 8.20 23.61 -13.31
N LEU A 399 7.27 23.18 -12.46
CA LEU A 399 6.59 24.03 -11.49
C LEU A 399 7.45 24.06 -10.23
N ARG A 400 8.06 25.20 -9.89
CA ARG A 400 8.81 25.39 -8.64
C ARG A 400 7.87 25.82 -7.52
N ALA A 401 8.16 25.36 -6.30
CA ALA A 401 7.57 25.83 -5.05
C ALA A 401 8.67 26.23 -4.05
N THR A 402 8.53 27.42 -3.46
CA THR A 402 9.45 27.98 -2.46
C THR A 402 8.64 28.66 -1.35
N PRO A 403 8.75 28.27 -0.06
CA PRO A 403 8.10 28.97 1.05
C PRO A 403 8.73 30.36 1.25
N GLY A 404 7.93 31.42 1.33
CA GLY A 404 8.41 32.78 1.57
C GLY A 404 9.06 32.96 2.94
N GLN A 405 8.64 32.15 3.92
CA GLN A 405 9.21 32.09 5.27
C GLN A 405 10.56 31.35 5.33
N ASP A 406 10.87 30.49 4.36
CA ASP A 406 12.17 29.79 4.24
C ASP A 406 12.58 29.68 2.76
N PRO A 407 13.14 30.75 2.17
CA PRO A 407 13.60 30.74 0.79
C PRO A 407 14.85 29.87 0.57
N GLY A 408 15.45 29.32 1.64
CA GLY A 408 16.49 28.30 1.56
C GLY A 408 15.92 26.90 1.28
N PHE A 409 14.61 26.70 1.41
CA PHE A 409 13.92 25.50 0.97
C PHE A 409 13.23 25.73 -0.38
N THR A 410 13.53 24.89 -1.37
CA THR A 410 12.79 24.88 -2.64
C THR A 410 12.72 23.48 -3.21
N THR A 411 11.68 23.20 -3.98
CA THR A 411 11.57 21.98 -4.79
C THR A 411 10.79 22.28 -6.06
N TYR A 412 10.75 21.34 -7.00
CA TYR A 412 9.94 21.45 -8.20
C TYR A 412 9.23 20.13 -8.52
N SER A 413 8.21 20.22 -9.38
CA SER A 413 7.59 19.07 -10.04
C SER A 413 7.69 19.24 -11.54
N THR A 414 7.95 18.16 -12.27
CA THR A 414 8.17 18.19 -13.74
C THR A 414 6.89 17.81 -14.49
N VAL A 415 6.53 18.61 -15.49
CA VAL A 415 5.52 18.25 -16.50
C VAL A 415 6.22 18.05 -17.84
N GLU A 416 6.11 16.84 -18.35
CA GLU A 416 6.61 16.42 -19.65
C GLU A 416 5.41 16.26 -20.59
N ILE A 417 5.35 17.09 -21.63
CA ILE A 417 4.34 17.06 -22.68
C ILE A 417 4.94 16.32 -23.86
N ARG A 418 4.27 15.27 -24.34
CA ARG A 418 4.65 14.50 -25.52
C ARG A 418 3.60 14.64 -26.60
N ARG A 419 4.02 14.62 -27.87
CA ARG A 419 3.07 14.57 -28.99
C ARG A 419 2.34 13.22 -29.05
N GLY A 420 1.07 13.24 -29.45
CA GLY A 420 0.30 12.04 -29.81
C GLY A 420 -0.59 11.53 -28.68
N ARG A 421 -0.68 10.19 -28.52
CA ARG A 421 -1.55 9.53 -27.54
C ARG A 421 -0.78 8.76 -26.46
N PRO A 422 -1.33 8.64 -25.24
CA PRO A 422 -0.70 7.91 -24.16
C PRO A 422 -0.72 6.39 -24.43
N PRO A 423 0.40 5.66 -24.21
CA PRO A 423 0.43 4.20 -24.29
C PRO A 423 -0.64 3.47 -23.45
N ALA A 424 -1.20 4.12 -22.44
CA ALA A 424 -2.31 3.62 -21.63
C ALA A 424 -3.63 3.45 -22.42
N GLU A 425 -3.81 4.12 -23.55
CA GLU A 425 -4.98 3.93 -24.42
C GLU A 425 -4.94 2.63 -25.23
N GLU A 426 -3.76 2.01 -25.39
CA GLU A 426 -3.55 0.82 -26.22
C GLU A 426 -3.57 -0.49 -25.39
N PRO A 427 -4.07 -1.61 -25.96
CA PRO A 427 -4.00 -2.90 -25.30
C PRO A 427 -2.57 -3.45 -25.22
N PHE A 428 -2.16 -3.91 -24.04
CA PHE A 428 -0.89 -4.60 -23.80
C PHE A 428 -1.10 -6.09 -23.49
N ARG A 429 -0.01 -6.86 -23.59
CA ARG A 429 0.07 -8.24 -23.07
C ARG A 429 0.88 -8.25 -21.77
N PRO A 430 0.46 -9.03 -20.75
CA PRO A 430 1.24 -9.23 -19.53
C PRO A 430 2.67 -9.76 -19.78
N PRO A 431 3.61 -9.55 -18.83
CA PRO A 431 3.46 -8.83 -17.56
C PRO A 431 3.69 -7.31 -17.68
N LEU A 432 2.90 -6.53 -16.96
CA LEU A 432 3.22 -5.14 -16.64
C LEU A 432 4.40 -5.11 -15.64
N VAL A 433 5.48 -4.40 -15.94
CA VAL A 433 6.64 -4.26 -15.03
C VAL A 433 6.66 -2.85 -14.45
N LEU A 434 6.39 -2.72 -13.15
CA LEU A 434 6.44 -1.45 -12.44
C LEU A 434 7.90 -1.07 -12.12
N LYS A 435 8.22 0.24 -12.16
CA LYS A 435 9.55 0.78 -11.87
C LYS A 435 9.56 1.56 -10.55
N PRO A 436 10.70 1.64 -9.82
CA PRO A 436 10.83 2.54 -8.69
C PRO A 436 10.49 3.97 -9.11
N TYR A 437 9.66 4.65 -8.32
CA TYR A 437 9.30 6.07 -8.47
C TYR A 437 8.61 6.51 -9.78
N ALA A 438 8.48 5.65 -10.78
CA ALA A 438 7.66 5.89 -11.97
C ALA A 438 6.41 5.00 -11.92
N HIS A 439 5.23 5.61 -11.86
CA HIS A 439 3.94 4.94 -11.74
C HIS A 439 3.27 4.85 -13.12
N GLU A 440 1.98 4.55 -13.16
CA GLU A 440 1.26 4.31 -14.40
C GLU A 440 1.18 5.56 -15.30
N ASN A 441 1.23 6.76 -14.72
CA ASN A 441 1.36 7.99 -15.49
C ASN A 441 2.75 8.14 -16.11
N GLU A 442 3.81 8.03 -15.31
CA GLU A 442 5.17 8.31 -15.76
C GLU A 442 5.70 7.22 -16.72
N GLN A 443 5.10 6.03 -16.70
CA GLN A 443 5.42 4.93 -17.62
C GLN A 443 4.51 4.85 -18.85
N PHE A 444 3.21 5.12 -18.72
CA PHE A 444 2.21 4.86 -19.79
C PHE A 444 1.34 6.07 -20.15
N GLY A 445 1.54 7.22 -19.54
CA GLY A 445 0.74 8.43 -19.77
C GLY A 445 -0.66 8.40 -19.14
N LEU A 446 -0.96 7.41 -18.29
CA LEU A 446 -2.30 7.28 -17.70
C LEU A 446 -2.66 8.51 -16.85
N LEU A 447 -3.79 9.14 -17.18
CA LEU A 447 -4.46 10.16 -16.37
C LEU A 447 -5.90 9.68 -16.15
N PRO A 448 -6.23 9.10 -14.98
CA PRO A 448 -7.57 8.58 -14.73
C PRO A 448 -8.62 9.70 -14.74
N ASP A 449 -9.58 9.59 -15.66
CA ASP A 449 -10.74 10.48 -15.83
C ASP A 449 -11.98 10.02 -15.02
N TYR A 450 -11.82 8.98 -14.21
CA TYR A 450 -12.86 8.30 -13.45
C TYR A 450 -12.52 8.23 -11.94
N PRO A 451 -13.51 8.02 -11.04
CA PRO A 451 -13.26 7.87 -9.61
C PRO A 451 -12.40 6.64 -9.32
N THR A 452 -11.20 6.83 -8.76
CA THR A 452 -10.20 5.75 -8.65
C THR A 452 -10.13 5.03 -7.31
N GLU A 453 -10.81 5.48 -6.25
CA GLU A 453 -10.52 5.03 -4.88
C GLU A 453 -10.85 3.57 -4.55
N ASN A 454 -11.80 2.96 -5.26
CA ASN A 454 -12.26 1.58 -5.06
C ASN A 454 -12.63 0.91 -6.41
N GLU A 455 -13.06 -0.34 -6.35
CA GLU A 455 -13.52 -1.15 -7.48
C GLU A 455 -14.83 -0.67 -8.14
N ILE A 456 -15.03 -1.07 -9.40
CA ILE A 456 -16.20 -0.71 -10.22
C ILE A 456 -17.20 -1.86 -10.28
N TYR A 457 -18.47 -1.54 -10.05
CA TYR A 457 -19.61 -2.46 -10.20
C TYR A 457 -20.63 -1.94 -11.22
N PHE A 458 -21.45 -2.83 -11.78
CA PHE A 458 -22.32 -2.53 -12.91
C PHE A 458 -23.79 -2.88 -12.64
N ASP A 459 -24.70 -1.94 -12.94
CA ASP A 459 -26.14 -2.20 -12.88
C ASP A 459 -26.61 -3.19 -13.99
N PRO A 460 -27.89 -3.60 -14.05
CA PRO A 460 -28.38 -4.52 -15.09
C PRO A 460 -28.26 -3.96 -16.52
N ASN A 461 -28.16 -2.65 -16.69
CA ASN A 461 -27.97 -1.98 -17.98
C ASN A 461 -26.48 -1.76 -18.32
N ASN A 462 -25.56 -2.38 -17.56
CA ASN A 462 -24.12 -2.25 -17.68
C ASN A 462 -23.56 -0.84 -17.44
N ARG A 463 -24.28 0.01 -16.69
CA ARG A 463 -23.79 1.33 -16.27
C ARG A 463 -22.92 1.18 -15.01
N PRO A 464 -21.71 1.77 -14.97
CA PRO A 464 -20.79 1.61 -13.85
C PRO A 464 -21.10 2.55 -12.67
N PHE A 465 -20.79 2.06 -11.48
CA PHE A 465 -20.84 2.76 -10.20
C PHE A 465 -19.58 2.47 -9.38
N VAL A 466 -19.11 3.46 -8.62
CA VAL A 466 -17.86 3.41 -7.84
C VAL A 466 -18.02 4.18 -6.53
N PHE A 467 -17.48 3.67 -5.42
CA PHE A 467 -17.30 4.48 -4.20
C PHE A 467 -16.00 5.29 -4.25
N ALA A 468 -16.08 6.59 -4.01
CA ALA A 468 -14.91 7.46 -3.85
C ALA A 468 -15.21 8.64 -2.93
N SER A 469 -14.20 9.12 -2.20
CA SER A 469 -14.24 10.31 -1.35
C SER A 469 -15.39 10.31 -0.32
N GLY A 470 -15.80 9.10 0.10
CA GLY A 470 -16.91 8.86 1.04
C GLY A 470 -18.31 8.80 0.43
N ASP A 471 -18.45 8.90 -0.90
CA ASP A 471 -19.71 8.99 -1.63
C ASP A 471 -19.79 8.00 -2.80
N LEU A 472 -21.00 7.80 -3.34
CA LEU A 472 -21.24 6.92 -4.49
C LEU A 472 -21.28 7.74 -5.78
N TYR A 473 -20.56 7.28 -6.80
CA TYR A 473 -20.51 7.88 -8.13
C TYR A 473 -21.18 6.97 -9.17
N ARG A 474 -21.81 7.60 -10.17
CA ARG A 474 -22.53 6.99 -11.30
C ARG A 474 -22.00 7.58 -12.61
N LEU A 475 -21.75 6.77 -13.65
CA LEU A 475 -21.50 7.34 -14.99
C LEU A 475 -22.84 7.71 -15.65
N GLY A 476 -23.03 8.99 -15.93
CA GLY A 476 -24.15 9.54 -16.68
C GLY A 476 -23.75 10.00 -18.08
N LYS A 477 -24.72 10.54 -18.85
CA LYS A 477 -24.48 11.04 -20.21
C LYS A 477 -23.50 12.23 -20.30
N ALA A 478 -23.29 12.94 -19.18
CA ALA A 478 -22.41 14.10 -19.08
C ALA A 478 -21.10 13.80 -18.31
N GLY A 479 -20.75 12.51 -18.14
CA GLY A 479 -19.62 12.07 -17.32
C GLY A 479 -20.04 11.60 -15.92
N TRP A 480 -19.09 11.57 -14.99
CA TRP A 480 -19.29 11.03 -13.65
C TRP A 480 -20.06 11.98 -12.72
N GLU A 481 -21.08 11.43 -12.07
CA GLU A 481 -22.00 12.14 -11.20
C GLU A 481 -21.86 11.64 -9.76
N GLN A 482 -21.64 12.56 -8.82
CA GLN A 482 -21.66 12.28 -7.37
C GLN A 482 -23.11 12.23 -6.88
N LEU A 483 -23.55 11.09 -6.34
CA LEU A 483 -24.95 10.88 -5.96
C LEU A 483 -25.34 11.50 -4.60
N ARG A 484 -24.38 11.98 -3.80
CA ARG A 484 -24.63 12.67 -2.52
C ARG A 484 -25.44 11.83 -1.55
N ILE A 485 -25.00 10.58 -1.32
CA ILE A 485 -25.76 9.57 -0.56
C ILE A 485 -26.23 10.09 0.80
N ARG A 486 -25.41 10.91 1.48
CA ARG A 486 -25.76 11.53 2.78
C ARG A 486 -26.95 12.49 2.68
N GLU A 487 -26.99 13.35 1.65
CA GLU A 487 -28.05 14.35 1.46
C GLU A 487 -29.38 13.70 1.02
N LYS A 488 -29.27 12.64 0.21
CA LYS A 488 -30.39 11.87 -0.35
C LYS A 488 -30.90 10.74 0.58
N THR A 489 -30.32 10.53 1.78
CA THR A 489 -30.72 9.45 2.70
C THR A 489 -31.83 9.84 3.68
N VAL A 490 -32.91 9.06 3.65
CA VAL A 490 -33.99 9.03 4.65
C VAL A 490 -33.88 7.77 5.52
N LEU A 491 -34.19 7.89 6.81
CA LEU A 491 -34.19 6.77 7.77
C LEU A 491 -35.43 5.88 7.56
N GLY A 492 -35.26 4.55 7.62
CA GLY A 492 -36.39 3.62 7.60
C GLY A 492 -37.33 3.85 8.79
N GLY A 493 -38.63 4.02 8.52
CA GLY A 493 -39.68 4.19 9.54
C GLY A 493 -40.10 5.64 9.86
N GLY A 494 -39.61 6.66 9.14
CA GLY A 494 -40.13 8.03 9.28
C GLY A 494 -39.40 9.08 8.44
N ASP A 495 -39.83 10.34 8.50
CA ASP A 495 -39.38 11.43 7.61
C ASP A 495 -37.99 12.03 7.99
N GLY A 496 -37.24 11.36 8.86
CA GLY A 496 -35.93 11.83 9.32
C GLY A 496 -34.83 11.63 8.28
N ARG A 497 -34.05 12.69 8.01
CA ARG A 497 -32.81 12.59 7.22
C ARG A 497 -31.62 12.18 8.07
N ALA A 498 -30.69 11.42 7.48
CA ALA A 498 -29.44 11.04 8.14
C ALA A 498 -28.52 12.26 8.38
N LYS A 499 -27.78 12.24 9.49
CA LYS A 499 -26.76 13.24 9.85
C LYS A 499 -25.38 12.82 9.36
N SER A 500 -25.09 11.53 9.38
CA SER A 500 -23.92 10.90 8.75
C SER A 500 -24.28 9.60 8.02
N VAL A 501 -23.58 9.35 6.92
CA VAL A 501 -23.58 8.09 6.16
C VAL A 501 -22.12 7.79 5.83
N VAL A 502 -21.62 6.61 6.16
CA VAL A 502 -20.24 6.16 5.87
C VAL A 502 -20.30 4.73 5.33
N PRO A 503 -19.87 4.44 4.09
CA PRO A 503 -19.82 3.07 3.57
C PRO A 503 -19.03 2.12 4.47
N LEU A 504 -19.56 0.93 4.72
CA LEU A 504 -18.93 -0.14 5.54
C LEU A 504 -18.08 -1.11 4.72
N THR A 505 -18.28 -1.12 3.40
CA THR A 505 -17.50 -1.87 2.41
C THR A 505 -17.53 -1.06 1.09
N PRO A 506 -16.58 -1.27 0.16
CA PRO A 506 -16.69 -0.73 -1.20
C PRO A 506 -17.70 -1.47 -2.09
N LYS A 507 -18.31 -2.57 -1.61
CA LYS A 507 -19.17 -3.44 -2.41
C LYS A 507 -20.50 -2.77 -2.76
N ILE A 508 -20.86 -2.77 -4.04
CA ILE A 508 -22.14 -2.27 -4.57
C ILE A 508 -22.84 -3.44 -5.27
N ALA A 509 -24.11 -3.65 -4.92
CA ALA A 509 -24.94 -4.74 -5.42
C ALA A 509 -26.20 -4.19 -6.12
N PHE A 510 -26.79 -5.01 -7.00
CA PHE A 510 -27.94 -4.63 -7.82
C PHE A 510 -28.94 -5.78 -7.95
N ASP A 511 -30.23 -5.47 -7.91
CA ASP A 511 -31.28 -6.42 -8.34
C ASP A 511 -31.59 -6.29 -9.85
N ASN A 512 -32.35 -7.25 -10.38
CA ASN A 512 -32.76 -7.28 -11.80
C ASN A 512 -33.70 -6.13 -12.22
N ARG A 513 -34.13 -5.27 -11.29
CA ARG A 513 -34.97 -4.09 -11.52
C ARG A 513 -34.16 -2.79 -11.50
N GLY A 514 -32.85 -2.87 -11.26
CA GLY A 514 -31.95 -1.71 -11.14
C GLY A 514 -31.89 -1.10 -9.74
N GLY A 515 -32.47 -1.75 -8.72
CA GLY A 515 -32.36 -1.31 -7.33
C GLY A 515 -30.91 -1.41 -6.84
N ILE A 516 -30.36 -0.30 -6.36
CA ILE A 516 -28.97 -0.16 -5.90
C ILE A 516 -28.88 -0.51 -4.41
N TYR A 517 -27.89 -1.30 -4.04
CA TYR A 517 -27.66 -1.79 -2.68
C TYR A 517 -26.21 -1.64 -2.23
N PHE A 518 -26.01 -1.21 -0.97
CA PHE A 518 -24.71 -1.23 -0.29
C PHE A 518 -24.87 -1.22 1.24
N LEU A 519 -23.79 -1.43 1.99
CA LEU A 519 -23.78 -1.36 3.45
C LEU A 519 -23.13 -0.07 3.94
N ALA A 520 -23.76 0.62 4.89
CA ALA A 520 -23.23 1.85 5.48
C ALA A 520 -23.53 1.98 6.98
N GLN A 521 -22.70 2.72 7.71
CA GLN A 521 -23.00 3.22 9.03
C GLN A 521 -23.77 4.54 8.91
N VAL A 522 -25.02 4.54 9.33
CA VAL A 522 -25.95 5.68 9.28
C VAL A 522 -26.25 6.11 10.70
N ASP A 523 -25.90 7.36 11.06
CA ASP A 523 -26.03 7.90 12.42
C ASP A 523 -25.49 6.94 13.52
N GLY A 524 -24.39 6.25 13.21
CA GLY A 524 -23.73 5.27 14.07
C GLY A 524 -24.22 3.82 13.94
N ARG A 525 -25.31 3.54 13.22
CA ARG A 525 -25.91 2.21 13.07
C ARG A 525 -25.62 1.58 11.71
N ALA A 526 -25.12 0.34 11.69
CA ALA A 526 -24.98 -0.41 10.44
C ALA A 526 -26.34 -0.63 9.78
N SER A 527 -26.44 -0.32 8.48
CA SER A 527 -27.68 -0.33 7.72
C SER A 527 -27.46 -0.87 6.30
N LEU A 528 -28.45 -1.60 5.78
CA LEU A 528 -28.58 -1.84 4.34
C LEU A 528 -29.14 -0.56 3.71
N MET A 529 -28.40 -0.02 2.76
CA MET A 529 -28.81 1.13 1.94
C MET A 529 -29.50 0.63 0.68
N HIS A 530 -30.58 1.28 0.29
CA HIS A 530 -31.34 0.95 -0.92
C HIS A 530 -31.77 2.22 -1.66
N SER A 531 -31.60 2.22 -2.99
CA SER A 531 -32.22 3.19 -3.91
C SER A 531 -32.96 2.43 -5.03
N PRO A 532 -34.28 2.63 -5.20
CA PRO A 532 -35.05 2.02 -6.28
C PRO A 532 -35.08 2.86 -7.57
N ASP A 533 -34.56 4.08 -7.53
CA ASP A 533 -34.69 5.12 -8.56
C ASP A 533 -33.35 5.45 -9.25
N GLY A 534 -32.35 4.57 -9.10
CA GLY A 534 -31.04 4.71 -9.72
C GLY A 534 -30.10 5.70 -9.02
N GLY A 535 -30.49 6.24 -7.86
CA GLY A 535 -29.66 7.10 -7.02
C GLY A 535 -30.27 8.47 -6.67
N GLU A 536 -31.58 8.66 -6.83
CA GLU A 536 -32.28 9.94 -6.54
C GLU A 536 -32.90 9.99 -5.14
N THR A 537 -33.18 8.85 -4.53
CA THR A 537 -33.45 8.71 -3.10
C THR A 537 -32.76 7.47 -2.54
N PHE A 538 -32.29 7.56 -1.29
CA PHE A 538 -31.78 6.41 -0.54
C PHE A 538 -32.58 6.22 0.74
N ARG A 539 -32.90 4.97 1.08
CA ARG A 539 -33.45 4.60 2.38
C ARG A 539 -32.49 3.69 3.14
N ALA A 540 -32.26 4.00 4.41
CA ALA A 540 -31.46 3.20 5.32
C ALA A 540 -32.34 2.22 6.11
N TYR A 541 -32.05 0.92 6.01
CA TYR A 541 -32.68 -0.16 6.77
C TYR A 541 -31.70 -0.69 7.83
N PRO A 542 -31.83 -0.30 9.12
CA PRO A 542 -30.86 -0.65 10.15
C PRO A 542 -30.83 -2.16 10.43
N LEU A 543 -29.62 -2.73 10.47
CA LEU A 543 -29.40 -4.09 10.97
C LEU A 543 -29.62 -4.11 12.49
N PRO A 544 -29.97 -5.27 13.09
CA PRO A 544 -30.10 -5.40 14.54
C PRO A 544 -28.82 -4.94 15.25
N PRO A 545 -28.91 -4.13 16.33
CA PRO A 545 -27.73 -3.61 17.01
C PRO A 545 -26.87 -4.72 17.62
N THR A 546 -25.59 -4.42 17.86
CA THR A 546 -24.66 -5.33 18.55
C THR A 546 -23.60 -4.52 19.29
N GLU A 547 -23.13 -5.05 20.42
CA GLU A 547 -22.02 -4.49 21.20
C GLU A 547 -20.67 -5.13 20.81
N LEU A 548 -20.70 -6.24 20.06
CA LEU A 548 -19.49 -6.92 19.59
C LEU A 548 -18.89 -6.20 18.36
N PRO A 549 -17.56 -6.19 18.19
CA PRO A 549 -16.93 -5.71 16.97
C PRO A 549 -17.43 -6.52 15.76
N ALA A 550 -18.06 -5.84 14.81
CA ALA A 550 -18.65 -6.46 13.63
C ALA A 550 -17.90 -6.06 12.36
N SER A 551 -17.71 -7.03 11.45
CA SER A 551 -17.47 -6.77 10.04
C SER A 551 -18.55 -7.46 9.18
N TYR A 552 -18.64 -7.10 7.90
CA TYR A 552 -19.78 -7.43 7.05
C TYR A 552 -19.31 -7.83 5.65
N ASP A 553 -20.10 -8.67 4.97
CA ASP A 553 -20.03 -8.88 3.52
C ASP A 553 -21.42 -8.75 2.88
N LEU A 554 -21.45 -8.46 1.59
CA LEU A 554 -22.65 -8.27 0.76
C LEU A 554 -22.51 -9.09 -0.51
N GLU A 555 -23.56 -9.79 -0.94
CA GLU A 555 -23.54 -10.40 -2.27
C GLU A 555 -23.40 -9.32 -3.35
N VAL A 556 -22.39 -9.47 -4.20
CA VAL A 556 -22.21 -8.69 -5.44
C VAL A 556 -22.29 -9.59 -6.66
N PHE A 557 -22.48 -8.99 -7.83
CA PHE A 557 -22.47 -9.73 -9.08
C PHE A 557 -21.07 -10.31 -9.35
N THR A 558 -21.01 -11.62 -9.57
CA THR A 558 -19.78 -12.38 -9.89
C THR A 558 -19.88 -13.20 -11.18
N GLY A 559 -21.03 -13.24 -11.86
CA GLY A 559 -21.18 -13.92 -13.15
C GLY A 559 -22.63 -14.24 -13.50
N HIS A 560 -23.24 -15.19 -12.80
CA HIS A 560 -24.60 -15.68 -13.10
C HIS A 560 -25.63 -15.45 -11.98
N ASN A 561 -25.32 -14.55 -11.04
CA ASN A 561 -26.08 -14.30 -9.81
C ASN A 561 -26.79 -12.93 -9.78
N LEU A 562 -27.60 -12.62 -10.81
CA LEU A 562 -28.43 -11.40 -10.79
C LEU A 562 -29.71 -11.63 -9.97
N SER A 563 -29.69 -11.22 -8.71
CA SER A 563 -30.82 -11.35 -7.76
C SER A 563 -32.11 -10.66 -8.23
N GLU A 564 -33.27 -11.24 -7.93
CA GLU A 564 -34.60 -10.66 -8.20
C GLU A 564 -35.06 -9.58 -7.19
N GLY A 565 -34.24 -9.35 -6.15
CA GLY A 565 -34.52 -8.43 -5.06
C GLY A 565 -33.31 -8.20 -4.15
N PRO A 566 -33.52 -7.80 -2.88
CA PRO A 566 -32.44 -7.44 -1.97
C PRO A 566 -31.35 -8.53 -1.82
N PRO A 567 -30.06 -8.14 -1.89
CA PRO A 567 -28.95 -9.06 -1.69
C PRO A 567 -28.89 -9.58 -0.24
N PRO A 568 -28.51 -10.85 -0.03
CA PRO A 568 -28.14 -11.35 1.29
C PRO A 568 -26.88 -10.65 1.83
N ILE A 569 -26.75 -10.69 3.16
CA ILE A 569 -25.68 -10.00 3.91
C ILE A 569 -25.07 -11.00 4.91
N LEU A 570 -23.74 -11.06 4.99
CA LEU A 570 -23.04 -11.73 6.10
C LEU A 570 -22.63 -10.71 7.17
N ARG A 571 -22.72 -11.13 8.43
CA ARG A 571 -22.22 -10.39 9.60
C ARG A 571 -21.30 -11.28 10.43
N PHE A 572 -20.06 -10.83 10.61
CA PHE A 572 -19.02 -11.49 11.39
C PHE A 572 -18.88 -10.77 12.74
N LEU A 573 -19.53 -11.29 13.78
CA LEU A 573 -19.47 -10.75 15.14
C LEU A 573 -18.28 -11.35 15.89
N ARG A 574 -17.24 -10.57 16.16
CA ARG A 574 -16.01 -11.08 16.81
C ARG A 574 -16.25 -11.37 18.29
N THR A 575 -16.34 -12.65 18.62
CA THR A 575 -16.51 -13.18 19.98
C THR A 575 -15.19 -13.34 20.73
N GLY A 576 -14.06 -13.48 20.02
CA GLY A 576 -12.75 -13.63 20.66
C GLY A 576 -11.54 -13.41 19.75
N ARG A 577 -10.36 -13.43 20.38
CA ARG A 577 -9.04 -13.49 19.74
C ARG A 577 -8.15 -14.43 20.56
N ASP A 578 -7.42 -15.29 19.88
CA ASP A 578 -6.40 -16.13 20.47
C ASP A 578 -5.17 -15.30 20.89
N PRO A 579 -4.65 -15.45 22.13
CA PRO A 579 -3.49 -14.70 22.60
C PRO A 579 -2.14 -15.27 22.11
N LYS A 580 -2.11 -16.46 21.50
CA LYS A 580 -0.90 -17.14 21.02
C LYS A 580 -0.82 -17.19 19.50
N LEU A 581 -1.95 -17.48 18.83
CA LEU A 581 -2.05 -17.45 17.38
C LEU A 581 -2.59 -16.11 16.91
N PHE A 582 -1.70 -15.22 16.44
CA PHE A 582 -2.04 -13.83 16.06
C PHE A 582 -3.24 -13.75 15.10
N TRP A 583 -3.40 -14.74 14.21
CA TRP A 583 -4.50 -14.85 13.24
C TRP A 583 -5.81 -15.43 13.73
N ARG A 584 -5.80 -16.16 14.83
CA ARG A 584 -6.96 -16.94 15.22
C ARG A 584 -7.96 -16.05 15.95
N PHE A 585 -8.85 -15.45 15.17
CA PHE A 585 -10.02 -14.76 15.67
C PHE A 585 -11.20 -15.73 15.73
N LEU A 586 -12.11 -15.50 16.69
CA LEU A 586 -13.36 -16.24 16.77
C LEU A 586 -14.51 -15.29 16.47
N HIS A 587 -15.39 -15.70 15.56
CA HIS A 587 -16.56 -14.95 15.15
C HIS A 587 -17.81 -15.83 15.11
N ARG A 588 -18.91 -15.28 15.60
CA ARG A 588 -20.25 -15.74 15.24
C ARG A 588 -20.59 -15.16 13.86
N LEU A 589 -20.83 -16.04 12.89
CA LEU A 589 -21.22 -15.70 11.53
C LEU A 589 -22.73 -15.83 11.36
N GLU A 590 -23.35 -14.74 10.94
CA GLU A 590 -24.79 -14.63 10.71
C GLU A 590 -25.09 -14.23 9.27
N LEU A 591 -26.13 -14.83 8.71
CA LEU A 591 -26.70 -14.51 7.41
C LEU A 591 -28.02 -13.76 7.59
N PHE A 592 -28.17 -12.62 6.92
CA PHE A 592 -29.46 -11.98 6.70
C PHE A 592 -29.89 -12.22 5.26
N VAL A 593 -31.20 -12.44 5.06
CA VAL A 593 -31.79 -12.73 3.74
C VAL A 593 -32.99 -11.79 3.53
N PRO A 594 -32.76 -10.53 3.16
CA PRO A 594 -33.82 -9.53 3.18
C PRO A 594 -34.90 -9.79 2.13
N GLU A 595 -36.15 -9.50 2.51
CA GLU A 595 -37.36 -9.63 1.69
C GLU A 595 -37.91 -8.23 1.37
N ARG A 596 -38.31 -7.97 0.12
CA ARG A 596 -39.08 -6.76 -0.23
C ARG A 596 -40.56 -6.99 0.09
N LYS A 597 -41.20 -6.09 0.84
CA LYS A 597 -42.62 -6.15 1.22
C LYS A 597 -43.31 -4.84 0.86
N GLY A 598 -43.97 -4.83 -0.30
CA GLY A 598 -44.41 -3.60 -0.94
C GLY A 598 -43.21 -2.71 -1.26
N ASN A 599 -43.21 -1.49 -0.72
CA ASN A 599 -42.11 -0.52 -0.89
C ASN A 599 -41.02 -0.63 0.19
N GLU A 600 -41.21 -1.44 1.24
CA GLU A 600 -40.25 -1.62 2.33
C GLU A 600 -39.35 -2.84 2.11
N ILE A 601 -38.23 -2.89 2.84
CA ILE A 601 -37.36 -4.06 2.97
C ILE A 601 -37.37 -4.53 4.42
N VAL A 602 -37.60 -5.82 4.63
CA VAL A 602 -37.51 -6.48 5.93
C VAL A 602 -36.29 -7.39 5.92
N LEU A 603 -35.31 -7.12 6.80
CA LEU A 603 -34.03 -7.84 6.85
C LEU A 603 -34.16 -9.30 7.32
N GLY A 604 -35.20 -9.60 8.09
CA GLY A 604 -35.37 -10.87 8.80
C GLY A 604 -34.53 -10.97 10.06
N GLU A 605 -34.73 -12.05 10.82
CA GLU A 605 -33.87 -12.41 11.94
C GLU A 605 -32.55 -13.01 11.43
N PRO A 606 -31.42 -12.83 12.15
CA PRO A 606 -30.12 -13.39 11.75
C PRO A 606 -30.12 -14.92 11.81
N ILE A 607 -29.80 -15.55 10.68
CA ILE A 607 -29.61 -17.00 10.57
C ILE A 607 -28.16 -17.32 10.96
N LEU A 608 -27.96 -18.09 12.03
CA LEU A 608 -26.63 -18.54 12.44
C LEU A 608 -26.06 -19.55 11.42
N LEU A 609 -24.91 -19.24 10.82
CA LEU A 609 -24.17 -20.17 9.96
C LEU A 609 -23.10 -20.95 10.75
N SER A 610 -22.39 -20.25 11.65
CA SER A 610 -21.32 -20.83 12.47
C SER A 610 -21.02 -19.95 13.69
N ASP A 611 -20.67 -20.56 14.81
CA ASP A 611 -20.13 -19.92 16.02
C ASP A 611 -18.59 -19.95 16.07
N GLN A 612 -17.95 -20.70 15.16
CA GLN A 612 -16.50 -20.92 15.06
C GLN A 612 -15.88 -20.24 13.83
N CYS A 613 -16.53 -19.26 13.22
CA CYS A 613 -16.02 -18.62 12.00
C CYS A 613 -14.72 -17.85 12.29
N LEU A 614 -13.72 -18.01 11.42
CA LEU A 614 -12.41 -17.38 11.57
C LEU A 614 -12.45 -15.86 11.29
N GLY A 615 -13.40 -15.41 10.46
CA GLY A 615 -13.62 -14.00 10.11
C GLY A 615 -13.52 -13.74 8.60
N LEU A 616 -13.29 -12.47 8.26
CA LEU A 616 -13.18 -11.97 6.88
C LEU A 616 -11.94 -11.07 6.74
N SER A 617 -11.05 -11.42 5.83
CA SER A 617 -9.95 -10.58 5.37
C SER A 617 -10.26 -10.01 3.98
N ALA A 618 -10.47 -8.69 3.90
CA ALA A 618 -10.96 -8.01 2.69
C ALA A 618 -10.05 -6.88 2.18
N HIS A 619 -8.84 -6.69 2.72
CA HIS A 619 -7.94 -5.63 2.24
C HIS A 619 -7.44 -5.88 0.81
N SER A 620 -7.18 -7.13 0.45
CA SER A 620 -6.78 -7.58 -0.90
C SER A 620 -7.68 -8.71 -1.36
N GLY A 621 -7.95 -8.81 -2.66
CA GLY A 621 -8.93 -9.72 -3.24
C GLY A 621 -10.38 -9.25 -3.01
N SER A 622 -10.79 -9.17 -1.73
CA SER A 622 -12.18 -8.91 -1.29
C SER A 622 -13.17 -9.92 -1.91
N PRO A 623 -12.96 -11.23 -1.68
CA PRO A 623 -13.77 -12.28 -2.28
C PRO A 623 -15.25 -12.13 -1.94
N CYS A 624 -16.14 -12.68 -2.78
CA CYS A 624 -17.55 -12.79 -2.44
C CYS A 624 -17.76 -14.07 -1.64
N CYS A 625 -18.25 -13.94 -0.40
CA CYS A 625 -18.60 -15.08 0.46
C CYS A 625 -20.06 -15.54 0.28
N LEU A 626 -20.77 -14.97 -0.70
CA LEU A 626 -22.18 -15.18 -0.99
C LEU A 626 -22.44 -15.33 -2.50
N VAL A 627 -23.38 -16.19 -2.87
CA VAL A 627 -23.99 -16.23 -4.21
C VAL A 627 -25.44 -16.74 -4.10
N SER A 628 -26.39 -16.19 -4.87
CA SER A 628 -27.80 -16.60 -4.85
C SER A 628 -28.43 -16.76 -6.23
N SER A 629 -29.47 -17.59 -6.31
CA SER A 629 -30.31 -17.80 -7.49
C SER A 629 -31.75 -18.07 -7.05
N GLY A 630 -32.68 -17.18 -7.44
CA GLY A 630 -34.08 -17.24 -7.06
C GLY A 630 -34.28 -17.46 -5.55
N ARG A 631 -34.84 -18.63 -5.19
CA ARG A 631 -35.10 -19.01 -3.79
C ARG A 631 -33.88 -19.51 -3.01
N LYS A 632 -32.72 -19.75 -3.64
CA LYS A 632 -31.53 -20.31 -2.98
C LYS A 632 -30.49 -19.24 -2.68
N VAL A 633 -29.95 -19.25 -1.47
CA VAL A 633 -28.81 -18.42 -1.05
C VAL A 633 -27.70 -19.32 -0.55
N HIS A 634 -26.51 -19.19 -1.11
CA HIS A 634 -25.34 -19.99 -0.77
C HIS A 634 -24.30 -19.11 -0.10
N ALA A 635 -23.81 -19.55 1.06
CA ALA A 635 -22.78 -18.85 1.83
C ALA A 635 -21.58 -19.76 2.06
N ILE A 636 -20.36 -19.20 1.93
CA ILE A 636 -19.10 -19.90 2.18
C ILE A 636 -18.31 -19.17 3.28
N TRP A 637 -17.64 -19.93 4.14
CA TRP A 637 -16.81 -19.36 5.22
C TRP A 637 -15.68 -20.30 5.65
N ALA A 638 -14.69 -19.71 6.33
CA ALA A 638 -13.62 -20.42 7.00
C ALA A 638 -13.93 -20.56 8.51
N GLU A 639 -13.57 -21.69 9.12
CA GLU A 639 -13.68 -21.90 10.57
C GLU A 639 -12.33 -22.00 11.27
N ALA A 640 -12.26 -21.40 12.46
CA ALA A 640 -11.19 -21.63 13.41
C ALA A 640 -11.33 -23.05 14.00
N THR A 641 -10.20 -23.69 14.28
CA THR A 641 -10.14 -25.03 14.87
C THR A 641 -9.40 -25.01 16.20
N ASP A 642 -9.23 -26.16 16.86
CA ASP A 642 -8.35 -26.25 18.02
C ASP A 642 -6.87 -26.12 17.58
N PRO A 643 -6.06 -25.20 18.14
CA PRO A 643 -4.62 -25.11 17.88
C PRO A 643 -3.82 -26.38 18.18
N ALA A 644 -4.36 -27.33 18.97
CA ALA A 644 -3.75 -28.63 19.21
C ALA A 644 -4.02 -29.65 18.09
N GLU A 645 -4.99 -29.41 17.21
CA GLU A 645 -5.37 -30.33 16.14
C GLU A 645 -4.43 -30.21 14.93
N LYS A 646 -3.82 -31.32 14.51
CA LYS A 646 -2.86 -31.37 13.40
C LYS A 646 -3.54 -31.50 12.04
N ILE A 647 -4.24 -30.45 11.63
CA ILE A 647 -4.90 -30.33 10.33
C ILE A 647 -4.00 -29.62 9.29
N PRO A 648 -4.17 -29.87 7.97
CA PRO A 648 -3.32 -29.27 6.93
C PRO A 648 -3.62 -27.78 6.65
N GLY A 649 -4.76 -27.26 7.12
CA GLY A 649 -5.17 -25.89 6.89
C GLY A 649 -6.47 -25.53 7.62
N THR A 650 -6.92 -24.29 7.45
CA THR A 650 -8.23 -23.80 7.88
C THR A 650 -9.32 -24.49 7.06
N PRO A 651 -10.29 -25.20 7.66
CA PRO A 651 -11.39 -25.80 6.91
C PRO A 651 -12.33 -24.72 6.36
N ALA A 652 -12.65 -24.84 5.07
CA ALA A 652 -13.70 -24.07 4.41
C ALA A 652 -14.99 -24.89 4.33
N TYR A 653 -16.10 -24.24 4.67
CA TYR A 653 -17.45 -24.81 4.65
C TYR A 653 -18.39 -23.94 3.81
N VAL A 654 -19.33 -24.58 3.13
CA VAL A 654 -20.42 -23.95 2.37
C VAL A 654 -21.77 -24.48 2.85
N ASN A 655 -22.83 -23.67 2.75
CA ASN A 655 -24.18 -24.10 3.08
C ASN A 655 -25.23 -23.34 2.24
N THR A 656 -26.40 -23.94 2.05
CA THR A 656 -27.54 -23.36 1.35
C THR A 656 -28.65 -23.00 2.33
N TYR A 657 -29.11 -21.75 2.30
CA TYR A 657 -30.40 -21.34 2.83
C TYR A 657 -31.44 -21.32 1.72
N ASP A 658 -32.67 -21.72 2.05
CA ASP A 658 -33.81 -21.74 1.15
C ASP A 658 -34.86 -20.72 1.60
N ARG A 659 -35.13 -19.71 0.77
CA ARG A 659 -36.08 -18.62 1.04
C ARG A 659 -37.53 -19.10 1.18
N GLU A 660 -37.88 -20.22 0.54
CA GLU A 660 -39.25 -20.76 0.49
C GLU A 660 -39.56 -21.62 1.72
N THR A 661 -38.73 -22.63 2.00
CA THR A 661 -38.88 -23.46 3.21
C THR A 661 -38.34 -22.80 4.47
N ARG A 662 -37.67 -21.64 4.32
CA ARG A 662 -37.01 -20.84 5.37
C ARG A 662 -36.02 -21.63 6.22
N SER A 663 -35.43 -22.67 5.65
CA SER A 663 -34.51 -23.58 6.33
C SER A 663 -33.08 -23.44 5.81
N LEU A 664 -32.13 -23.63 6.72
CA LEU A 664 -30.71 -23.78 6.43
C LEU A 664 -30.37 -25.28 6.32
N GLY A 665 -29.56 -25.65 5.33
CA GLY A 665 -29.03 -27.01 5.20
C GLY A 665 -27.98 -27.37 6.26
N LYS A 666 -27.36 -28.54 6.10
CA LYS A 666 -26.12 -28.88 6.81
C LYS A 666 -24.94 -28.22 6.11
N ARG A 667 -23.96 -27.72 6.88
CA ARG A 667 -22.69 -27.23 6.31
C ARG A 667 -21.93 -28.38 5.65
N VAL A 668 -21.32 -28.12 4.51
CA VAL A 668 -20.57 -29.08 3.70
C VAL A 668 -19.13 -28.60 3.56
N PHE A 669 -18.17 -29.49 3.79
CA PHE A 669 -16.74 -29.19 3.67
C PHE A 669 -16.32 -29.11 2.20
N VAL A 670 -15.47 -28.14 1.85
CA VAL A 670 -15.00 -27.92 0.46
C VAL A 670 -13.49 -27.74 0.31
N GLY A 671 -12.71 -27.91 1.38
CA GLY A 671 -11.24 -27.89 1.32
C GLY A 671 -10.55 -27.29 2.55
N TYR A 672 -9.23 -27.50 2.63
CA TYR A 672 -8.37 -26.91 3.65
C TYR A 672 -7.46 -25.83 3.06
N GLY A 673 -7.61 -24.60 3.53
CA GLY A 673 -6.73 -23.49 3.19
C GLY A 673 -5.50 -23.44 4.10
N ALA A 674 -4.29 -23.66 3.59
CA ALA A 674 -3.08 -23.58 4.41
C ALA A 674 -2.58 -22.11 4.57
N PRO A 675 -2.02 -21.73 5.74
CA PRO A 675 -1.79 -22.52 6.96
C PRO A 675 -3.00 -22.47 7.93
N PRO A 676 -3.15 -23.44 8.86
CA PRO A 676 -4.33 -23.49 9.74
C PRO A 676 -4.48 -22.29 10.66
N ASN A 677 -5.74 -21.86 10.84
CA ASN A 677 -6.16 -20.71 11.64
C ASN A 677 -5.64 -19.33 11.16
N ASP A 678 -5.26 -19.20 9.86
CA ASP A 678 -4.99 -17.89 9.24
C ASP A 678 -6.26 -17.25 8.65
N ILE A 679 -6.64 -16.04 9.09
CA ILE A 679 -7.84 -15.31 8.60
C ILE A 679 -7.71 -14.87 7.14
N HIS A 680 -6.49 -14.81 6.60
CA HIS A 680 -6.27 -14.61 5.16
C HIS A 680 -6.82 -15.76 4.32
N ASN A 681 -7.13 -16.91 4.93
CA ASN A 681 -7.77 -18.05 4.29
C ASN A 681 -9.28 -17.84 4.10
N THR A 682 -9.71 -16.59 3.91
CA THR A 682 -11.08 -16.23 3.54
C THR A 682 -11.41 -16.87 2.18
N PRO A 683 -12.41 -17.77 2.10
CA PRO A 683 -12.77 -18.43 0.86
C PRO A 683 -13.63 -17.54 -0.06
N ALA A 684 -13.85 -18.00 -1.29
CA ALA A 684 -14.70 -17.35 -2.29
C ALA A 684 -15.69 -18.34 -2.90
N ILE A 685 -16.85 -17.84 -3.32
CA ILE A 685 -17.85 -18.59 -4.10
C ILE A 685 -18.32 -17.79 -5.32
N THR A 686 -18.57 -18.49 -6.41
CA THR A 686 -19.30 -18.00 -7.59
C THR A 686 -20.15 -19.15 -8.17
N MET A 687 -20.85 -18.90 -9.28
CA MET A 687 -21.82 -19.81 -9.87
C MET A 687 -21.78 -19.72 -11.40
N ASP A 688 -21.95 -20.85 -12.09
CA ASP A 688 -22.04 -20.93 -13.56
C ASP A 688 -23.47 -20.73 -14.09
N SER A 689 -23.64 -20.66 -15.41
CA SER A 689 -24.93 -20.46 -16.09
C SER A 689 -25.93 -21.59 -15.84
N GLN A 690 -25.44 -22.78 -15.46
CA GLN A 690 -26.25 -23.95 -15.15
C GLN A 690 -26.63 -24.02 -13.67
N GLY A 691 -26.02 -23.18 -12.84
CA GLY A 691 -26.26 -23.09 -11.41
C GLY A 691 -25.30 -23.89 -10.53
N TYR A 692 -24.26 -24.51 -11.08
CA TYR A 692 -23.24 -25.18 -10.26
C TYR A 692 -22.47 -24.14 -9.43
N LEU A 693 -22.19 -24.50 -8.18
CA LEU A 693 -21.48 -23.66 -7.24
C LEU A 693 -19.99 -23.97 -7.34
N HIS A 694 -19.19 -22.95 -7.58
CA HIS A 694 -17.73 -23.05 -7.67
C HIS A 694 -17.11 -22.37 -6.45
N THR A 695 -16.23 -23.06 -5.76
CA THR A 695 -15.60 -22.58 -4.52
C THR A 695 -14.08 -22.53 -4.65
N LEU A 696 -13.47 -21.57 -3.97
CA LEU A 696 -12.03 -21.52 -3.71
C LEU A 696 -11.82 -21.34 -2.20
N GLY A 697 -11.04 -22.23 -1.58
CA GLY A 697 -10.52 -22.00 -0.23
C GLY A 697 -9.41 -20.95 -0.28
N GLY A 698 -9.48 -19.95 0.60
CA GLY A 698 -8.38 -18.99 0.74
C GLY A 698 -7.13 -19.65 1.32
N THR A 699 -5.96 -19.09 1.03
CA THR A 699 -4.68 -19.53 1.58
C THR A 699 -3.77 -18.34 1.89
N HIS A 700 -2.71 -18.59 2.65
CA HIS A 700 -1.64 -17.62 2.88
C HIS A 700 -0.26 -18.22 2.56
N GLY A 701 0.06 -18.29 1.26
CA GLY A 701 1.34 -18.80 0.76
C GLY A 701 1.29 -20.26 0.28
N ALA A 702 0.12 -20.74 -0.13
CA ALA A 702 -0.10 -22.09 -0.65
C ALA A 702 -1.13 -22.06 -1.80
N PRO A 703 -1.26 -23.11 -2.63
CA PRO A 703 -2.27 -23.13 -3.69
C PRO A 703 -3.70 -23.15 -3.14
N PHE A 704 -4.63 -22.43 -3.76
CA PHE A 704 -6.04 -22.49 -3.37
C PHE A 704 -6.63 -23.88 -3.70
N PRO A 705 -7.33 -24.55 -2.78
CA PRO A 705 -8.17 -25.71 -3.10
C PRO A 705 -9.47 -25.24 -3.78
N TYR A 706 -9.85 -25.91 -4.85
CA TYR A 706 -11.07 -25.69 -5.63
C TYR A 706 -12.02 -26.87 -5.51
N ALA A 707 -13.31 -26.60 -5.42
CA ALA A 707 -14.35 -27.62 -5.56
C ALA A 707 -15.55 -27.08 -6.36
N ARG A 708 -16.33 -27.99 -6.98
CA ARG A 708 -17.63 -27.68 -7.59
C ARG A 708 -18.72 -28.52 -6.93
N SER A 709 -19.94 -27.99 -6.79
CA SER A 709 -21.09 -28.78 -6.34
C SER A 709 -21.36 -29.95 -7.31
N LEU A 710 -21.96 -31.02 -6.77
CA LEU A 710 -22.37 -32.19 -7.57
C LEU A 710 -23.75 -32.03 -8.22
N GLN A 711 -24.50 -30.99 -7.85
CA GLN A 711 -25.76 -30.56 -8.47
C GLN A 711 -25.84 -29.03 -8.54
N PRO A 712 -26.59 -28.45 -9.49
CA PRO A 712 -26.82 -27.01 -9.55
C PRO A 712 -27.74 -26.54 -8.41
N HIS A 713 -27.50 -25.33 -7.91
CA HIS A 713 -28.26 -24.66 -6.84
C HIS A 713 -28.44 -25.48 -5.54
N ASP A 714 -27.59 -26.47 -5.30
CA ASP A 714 -27.56 -27.27 -4.07
C ASP A 714 -26.13 -27.48 -3.55
N THR A 715 -26.03 -27.53 -2.22
CA THR A 715 -24.81 -27.95 -1.50
C THR A 715 -24.97 -29.34 -0.89
N GLN A 716 -26.20 -29.82 -0.68
CA GLN A 716 -26.50 -31.00 0.14
C GLN A 716 -26.20 -32.32 -0.57
N GLN A 717 -26.17 -32.37 -1.90
CA GLN A 717 -25.60 -33.50 -2.65
C GLN A 717 -24.06 -33.58 -2.58
N GLY A 718 -23.40 -32.60 -1.95
CA GLY A 718 -21.95 -32.56 -1.82
C GLY A 718 -21.23 -31.87 -2.98
N PHE A 719 -19.90 -31.95 -2.92
CA PHE A 719 -18.96 -31.33 -3.85
C PHE A 719 -17.99 -32.36 -4.42
N THR A 720 -17.31 -32.03 -5.51
CA THR A 720 -16.13 -32.76 -5.98
C THR A 720 -15.03 -32.75 -4.91
N GLU A 721 -14.22 -33.81 -4.85
CA GLU A 721 -12.99 -33.81 -4.04
C GLU A 721 -12.14 -32.55 -4.31
N PRO A 722 -11.66 -31.84 -3.28
CA PRO A 722 -10.94 -30.57 -3.47
C PRO A 722 -9.62 -30.74 -4.22
N GLN A 723 -9.40 -29.92 -5.26
CA GLN A 723 -8.20 -29.95 -6.10
C GLN A 723 -7.46 -28.62 -6.02
N TYR A 724 -6.14 -28.65 -5.82
CA TYR A 724 -5.32 -27.43 -5.85
C TYR A 724 -5.23 -26.86 -7.26
N ILE A 725 -5.50 -25.56 -7.42
CA ILE A 725 -5.54 -24.92 -8.75
C ILE A 725 -4.17 -24.67 -9.38
N SER A 726 -3.08 -24.80 -8.62
CA SER A 726 -1.70 -24.60 -9.09
C SER A 726 -0.71 -25.28 -8.15
N ARG A 727 0.60 -25.07 -8.38
CA ARG A 727 1.68 -25.36 -7.41
C ARG A 727 2.26 -24.09 -6.76
N GLY A 728 1.62 -22.93 -6.95
CA GLY A 728 2.12 -21.63 -6.53
C GLY A 728 1.81 -21.26 -5.07
N GLU A 729 2.62 -20.40 -4.48
CA GLU A 729 2.33 -19.79 -3.17
C GLU A 729 1.32 -18.63 -3.34
N GLN A 730 0.03 -18.95 -3.30
CA GLN A 730 -1.08 -18.02 -3.56
C GLN A 730 -1.57 -17.33 -2.28
N THR A 731 -2.19 -16.16 -2.40
CA THR A 731 -2.88 -15.43 -1.31
C THR A 731 -3.85 -14.40 -1.87
N TYR A 732 -4.97 -14.15 -1.18
CA TYR A 732 -6.00 -13.16 -1.51
C TYR A 732 -6.74 -13.46 -2.82
N ILE A 733 -8.00 -13.87 -2.72
CA ILE A 733 -8.82 -14.24 -3.89
C ILE A 733 -9.68 -13.06 -4.35
N GLY A 734 -9.59 -12.69 -5.63
CA GLY A 734 -10.72 -12.15 -6.38
C GLY A 734 -11.21 -13.19 -7.38
N PHE A 735 -12.52 -13.47 -7.46
CA PHE A 735 -13.06 -14.63 -8.19
C PHE A 735 -14.39 -14.29 -8.87
N VAL A 736 -14.50 -14.59 -10.17
CA VAL A 736 -15.69 -14.36 -11.01
C VAL A 736 -15.85 -15.48 -12.05
N CYS A 737 -17.06 -15.61 -12.59
CA CYS A 737 -17.43 -16.49 -13.70
C CYS A 737 -17.81 -15.65 -14.92
N GLY A 738 -17.30 -16.01 -16.11
CA GLY A 738 -17.63 -15.39 -17.38
C GLY A 738 -18.98 -15.88 -17.95
N PRO A 739 -19.51 -15.18 -18.97
CA PRO A 739 -20.75 -15.58 -19.66
C PRO A 739 -20.59 -16.88 -20.48
N ASP A 740 -19.36 -17.37 -20.63
CA ASP A 740 -18.94 -18.62 -21.28
C ASP A 740 -18.66 -19.75 -20.27
N ASP A 741 -19.01 -19.55 -19.00
CA ASP A 741 -18.70 -20.40 -17.85
C ASP A 741 -17.19 -20.65 -17.63
N THR A 742 -16.34 -19.77 -18.16
CA THR A 742 -14.92 -19.71 -17.78
C THR A 742 -14.79 -19.04 -16.42
N LEU A 743 -14.20 -19.75 -15.46
CA LEU A 743 -13.85 -19.18 -14.16
C LEU A 743 -12.56 -18.35 -14.28
N TYR A 744 -12.53 -17.18 -13.63
CA TYR A 744 -11.36 -16.31 -13.55
C TYR A 744 -11.05 -15.99 -12.09
N THR A 745 -9.79 -16.18 -11.68
CA THR A 745 -9.31 -15.80 -10.35
C THR A 745 -8.04 -14.96 -10.44
N ALA A 746 -8.03 -13.81 -9.75
CA ALA A 746 -6.86 -12.96 -9.58
C ALA A 746 -6.36 -13.06 -8.13
N PHE A 747 -5.04 -13.02 -7.94
CA PHE A 747 -4.42 -13.25 -6.64
C PHE A 747 -2.97 -12.75 -6.53
N ARG A 748 -2.48 -12.63 -5.29
CA ARG A 748 -1.04 -12.47 -5.00
C ARG A 748 -0.34 -13.81 -5.17
N LEU A 749 0.70 -13.86 -5.98
CA LEU A 749 1.58 -15.02 -6.19
C LEU A 749 3.01 -14.67 -5.82
N TRP A 750 3.66 -15.46 -4.97
CA TRP A 750 5.09 -15.27 -4.72
C TRP A 750 5.96 -15.84 -5.84
N GLN A 751 7.05 -15.12 -6.12
CA GLN A 751 8.19 -15.58 -6.89
C GLN A 751 9.42 -15.61 -5.96
N ARG A 752 10.32 -16.57 -6.15
CA ARG A 752 11.58 -16.74 -5.41
C ARG A 752 12.68 -17.13 -6.38
N GLY A 753 13.89 -16.58 -6.25
CA GLY A 753 15.03 -16.97 -7.09
C GLY A 753 14.86 -16.64 -8.58
N LYS A 754 14.11 -15.59 -8.93
CA LYS A 754 13.75 -15.25 -10.32
C LYS A 754 14.02 -13.78 -10.63
N ALA A 755 14.28 -13.47 -11.90
CA ALA A 755 14.28 -12.09 -12.38
C ALA A 755 12.92 -11.40 -12.12
N PRO A 756 12.90 -10.09 -11.79
CA PRO A 756 14.04 -9.16 -11.76
C PRO A 756 14.86 -9.18 -10.46
N PHE A 757 14.52 -10.01 -9.47
CA PHE A 757 15.17 -10.05 -8.14
C PHE A 757 15.73 -11.46 -7.82
N PRO A 758 16.76 -11.94 -8.54
CA PRO A 758 17.24 -13.32 -8.43
C PRO A 758 17.76 -13.67 -7.02
N ASN A 759 18.34 -12.69 -6.31
CA ASN A 759 18.87 -12.87 -4.95
C ASN A 759 17.80 -12.78 -3.85
N SER A 760 16.51 -12.67 -4.20
CA SER A 760 15.41 -12.63 -3.22
C SER A 760 14.09 -13.26 -3.72
N HIS A 761 13.00 -12.76 -3.17
CA HIS A 761 11.61 -13.10 -3.39
C HIS A 761 10.78 -11.82 -3.56
N PHE A 762 9.66 -11.92 -4.24
CA PHE A 762 8.76 -10.79 -4.51
C PHE A 762 7.34 -11.28 -4.79
N ALA A 763 6.35 -10.44 -4.49
CA ALA A 763 4.95 -10.74 -4.75
C ALA A 763 4.51 -10.16 -6.11
N THR A 764 3.96 -11.00 -6.97
CA THR A 764 3.33 -10.62 -8.24
C THR A 764 1.80 -10.60 -8.12
N LEU A 765 1.13 -9.77 -8.91
CA LEU A 765 -0.31 -9.94 -9.18
C LEU A 765 -0.44 -10.91 -10.36
N ALA A 766 -1.24 -11.95 -10.22
CA ALA A 766 -1.41 -13.01 -11.21
C ALA A 766 -2.88 -13.32 -11.48
N LEU A 767 -3.14 -13.95 -12.63
CA LEU A 767 -4.43 -14.48 -13.06
C LEU A 767 -4.30 -16.00 -13.26
N GLN A 768 -5.37 -16.73 -12.96
CA GLN A 768 -5.65 -18.04 -13.56
C GLN A 768 -7.06 -18.06 -14.12
N ARG A 769 -7.27 -18.88 -15.15
CA ARG A 769 -8.59 -19.23 -15.65
C ARG A 769 -8.78 -20.74 -15.69
N LYS A 770 -10.05 -21.16 -15.71
CA LYS A 770 -10.49 -22.52 -15.98
C LYS A 770 -11.73 -22.46 -16.86
N ILE A 771 -11.57 -22.74 -18.16
CA ILE A 771 -12.70 -22.85 -19.09
C ILE A 771 -13.67 -23.93 -18.64
N ALA A 772 -14.97 -23.80 -18.95
CA ALA A 772 -16.04 -24.64 -18.41
C ALA A 772 -15.73 -26.15 -18.41
N THR A 773 -15.28 -26.68 -19.55
CA THR A 773 -14.95 -28.11 -19.77
C THR A 773 -13.50 -28.50 -19.46
N GLY A 774 -12.61 -27.54 -19.21
CA GLY A 774 -11.16 -27.76 -19.05
C GLY A 774 -10.68 -27.87 -17.60
N THR A 775 -9.36 -28.08 -17.44
CA THR A 775 -8.65 -27.93 -16.16
C THR A 775 -8.33 -26.46 -15.87
N TRP A 776 -7.78 -26.19 -14.68
CA TRP A 776 -7.12 -24.91 -14.42
C TRP A 776 -5.86 -24.77 -15.31
N GLU A 777 -5.65 -23.57 -15.85
CA GLU A 777 -4.40 -23.19 -16.55
C GLU A 777 -3.34 -22.71 -15.54
N GLU A 778 -2.05 -22.78 -15.87
CA GLU A 778 -0.98 -22.26 -14.99
C GLU A 778 -1.07 -20.73 -14.78
N PRO A 779 -0.56 -20.18 -13.66
CA PRO A 779 -0.65 -18.75 -13.37
C PRO A 779 0.06 -17.84 -14.38
N GLU A 780 -0.71 -16.94 -15.00
CA GLU A 780 -0.19 -15.83 -15.79
C GLU A 780 0.14 -14.64 -14.87
N VAL A 781 1.38 -14.16 -14.92
CA VAL A 781 1.80 -12.98 -14.13
C VAL A 781 1.30 -11.71 -14.82
N LEU A 782 0.37 -11.01 -14.20
CA LEU A 782 -0.16 -9.75 -14.69
C LEU A 782 0.74 -8.57 -14.36
N ILE A 783 1.25 -8.48 -13.12
CA ILE A 783 2.07 -7.34 -12.67
C ILE A 783 3.28 -7.79 -11.84
N ILE A 784 4.45 -7.29 -12.21
CA ILE A 784 5.73 -7.43 -11.50
C ILE A 784 6.00 -6.13 -10.70
N PRO A 785 6.34 -6.22 -9.40
CA PRO A 785 6.55 -5.06 -8.54
C PRO A 785 7.90 -4.36 -8.77
N PRO A 786 8.04 -3.08 -8.38
CA PRO A 786 9.28 -2.33 -8.51
C PRO A 786 10.36 -2.65 -7.46
N PHE A 787 10.00 -3.40 -6.40
CA PHE A 787 10.89 -3.83 -5.32
C PHE A 787 10.68 -5.30 -4.97
N SER A 788 11.76 -5.92 -4.48
CA SER A 788 11.78 -7.19 -3.78
C SER A 788 11.16 -7.10 -2.38
N GLU A 789 11.16 -8.23 -1.68
CA GLU A 789 10.61 -8.43 -0.34
C GLU A 789 9.07 -8.38 -0.31
N TYR A 790 8.53 -8.30 0.90
CA TYR A 790 7.09 -8.31 1.15
C TYR A 790 6.38 -7.13 0.51
N SER A 791 5.31 -7.43 -0.22
CA SER A 791 4.48 -6.45 -0.91
C SER A 791 3.05 -6.99 -1.10
N VAL A 792 2.11 -6.07 -1.34
CA VAL A 792 0.69 -6.36 -1.52
C VAL A 792 0.16 -5.53 -2.67
N PHE A 793 -0.50 -6.19 -3.63
CA PHE A 793 -1.45 -5.51 -4.51
C PHE A 793 -2.81 -5.54 -3.82
N TYR A 794 -3.39 -4.37 -3.50
CA TYR A 794 -4.74 -4.25 -2.92
C TYR A 794 -5.82 -4.49 -3.98
N HIS A 795 -5.70 -5.60 -4.70
CA HIS A 795 -6.42 -5.85 -5.93
C HIS A 795 -7.90 -6.21 -5.68
N ARG A 796 -8.69 -6.08 -6.75
CA ARG A 796 -10.14 -6.33 -6.83
C ARG A 796 -10.47 -6.79 -8.24
N LEU A 797 -11.08 -7.96 -8.39
CA LEU A 797 -11.58 -8.47 -9.66
C LEU A 797 -13.11 -8.34 -9.68
N THR A 798 -13.65 -7.62 -10.66
CA THR A 798 -15.09 -7.57 -10.96
C THR A 798 -15.33 -7.91 -12.43
N VAL A 799 -16.58 -8.20 -12.77
CA VAL A 799 -17.02 -8.51 -14.14
C VAL A 799 -18.26 -7.68 -14.48
N ASP A 800 -18.34 -7.18 -15.71
CA ASP A 800 -19.54 -6.46 -16.19
C ASP A 800 -20.56 -7.40 -16.86
N ARG A 801 -21.75 -6.88 -17.19
CA ARG A 801 -22.84 -7.63 -17.84
C ARG A 801 -22.50 -8.09 -19.27
N LYS A 802 -21.39 -7.63 -19.83
CA LYS A 802 -20.85 -8.06 -21.14
C LYS A 802 -19.71 -9.09 -20.99
N GLY A 803 -19.39 -9.51 -19.76
CA GLY A 803 -18.31 -10.46 -19.48
C GLY A 803 -16.90 -9.85 -19.49
N ARG A 804 -16.77 -8.52 -19.54
CA ARG A 804 -15.45 -7.87 -19.47
C ARG A 804 -14.92 -7.93 -18.04
N LEU A 805 -13.66 -8.30 -17.88
CA LEU A 805 -12.98 -8.38 -16.59
C LEU A 805 -12.41 -7.01 -16.24
N PHE A 806 -12.60 -6.56 -15.00
CA PHE A 806 -12.02 -5.33 -14.46
C PHE A 806 -11.15 -5.67 -13.25
N LEU A 807 -9.87 -5.33 -13.32
CA LEU A 807 -8.91 -5.55 -12.24
C LEU A 807 -8.38 -4.21 -11.74
N SER A 808 -8.93 -3.76 -10.62
CA SER A 808 -8.44 -2.57 -9.92
C SER A 808 -7.38 -2.96 -8.90
N TYR A 809 -6.25 -2.23 -8.85
CA TYR A 809 -5.15 -2.49 -7.91
C TYR A 809 -4.49 -1.20 -7.43
N ASP A 810 -3.83 -1.29 -6.27
CA ASP A 810 -2.87 -0.30 -5.75
C ASP A 810 -1.65 -1.09 -5.23
N TYR A 811 -0.43 -0.61 -5.45
CA TYR A 811 0.80 -1.29 -5.06
C TYR A 811 1.37 -0.75 -3.74
N TRP A 812 1.45 -1.64 -2.76
CA TRP A 812 2.04 -1.38 -1.46
C TRP A 812 3.30 -2.24 -1.26
N SER A 813 4.37 -1.64 -0.71
CA SER A 813 5.67 -2.28 -0.47
C SER A 813 6.02 -2.27 1.01
N THR A 814 6.77 -3.27 1.49
CA THR A 814 7.24 -3.31 2.88
C THR A 814 8.10 -2.08 3.23
N HIS A 815 8.97 -1.65 2.31
CA HIS A 815 9.97 -0.60 2.51
C HIS A 815 9.34 0.74 2.89
N TRP A 816 9.57 1.21 4.12
CA TRP A 816 8.88 2.40 4.66
C TRP A 816 9.23 3.67 3.89
N PHE A 817 10.51 3.92 3.63
CA PHE A 817 10.99 5.09 2.89
C PHE A 817 10.22 5.36 1.58
N TYR A 818 10.02 4.33 0.75
CA TYR A 818 9.24 4.44 -0.50
C TYR A 818 7.75 4.73 -0.26
N ARG A 819 7.17 4.23 0.85
CA ARG A 819 5.79 4.54 1.22
C ARG A 819 5.63 5.96 1.75
N ILE A 820 6.56 6.48 2.56
CA ILE A 820 6.47 7.83 3.11
C ILE A 820 6.99 8.94 2.18
N ASP A 821 7.76 8.62 1.15
CA ASP A 821 8.09 9.62 0.12
C ASP A 821 6.86 10.05 -0.69
N HIS A 822 5.91 9.14 -0.93
CA HIS A 822 4.74 9.37 -1.77
C HIS A 822 3.53 9.92 -1.01
N PHE A 823 2.80 10.85 -1.63
CA PHE A 823 1.52 11.36 -1.14
C PHE A 823 0.34 10.73 -1.90
N GLY A 824 -0.64 10.20 -1.16
CA GLY A 824 -1.90 9.70 -1.70
C GLY A 824 -1.97 8.17 -1.90
N ARG A 825 -3.00 7.74 -2.65
CA ARG A 825 -3.19 6.34 -3.11
C ARG A 825 -2.84 6.27 -4.60
N ARG A 826 -2.38 5.10 -5.06
CA ARG A 826 -2.04 4.83 -6.48
C ARG A 826 -3.03 3.87 -7.13
N ARG A 827 -4.28 3.80 -6.63
CA ARG A 827 -5.26 2.87 -7.20
C ARG A 827 -5.57 3.24 -8.66
N VAL A 828 -5.44 2.25 -9.53
CA VAL A 828 -5.81 2.30 -10.94
C VAL A 828 -6.69 1.09 -11.27
N THR A 829 -7.21 1.06 -12.50
CA THR A 829 -7.99 -0.06 -13.04
C THR A 829 -7.51 -0.36 -14.44
N MET A 830 -7.33 -1.65 -14.73
CA MET A 830 -7.19 -2.17 -16.08
C MET A 830 -8.32 -3.15 -16.37
N PHE A 831 -8.68 -3.31 -17.63
CA PHE A 831 -9.76 -4.20 -18.05
C PHE A 831 -9.34 -5.09 -19.23
N SER A 832 -10.06 -6.20 -19.40
CA SER A 832 -9.89 -7.14 -20.52
C SER A 832 -11.25 -7.50 -21.11
N SER A 833 -11.32 -7.54 -22.43
CA SER A 833 -12.51 -7.93 -23.22
C SER A 833 -12.36 -9.28 -23.93
N ASP A 834 -11.24 -10.00 -23.74
CA ASP A 834 -10.87 -11.19 -24.51
C ASP A 834 -10.53 -12.43 -23.64
N GLY A 835 -11.02 -12.47 -22.40
CA GLY A 835 -10.75 -13.54 -21.45
C GLY A 835 -9.37 -13.46 -20.79
N GLY A 836 -8.91 -12.23 -20.53
CA GLY A 836 -7.66 -11.94 -19.82
C GLY A 836 -6.39 -12.01 -20.65
N ARG A 837 -6.48 -12.17 -21.99
CA ARG A 837 -5.33 -12.38 -22.89
C ARG A 837 -4.65 -11.07 -23.28
N THR A 838 -5.41 -9.99 -23.37
CA THR A 838 -4.91 -8.62 -23.45
C THR A 838 -5.62 -7.75 -22.41
N TRP A 839 -4.90 -6.71 -21.97
CA TRP A 839 -5.36 -5.78 -20.95
C TRP A 839 -5.14 -4.34 -21.43
N LYS A 840 -6.03 -3.43 -21.05
CA LYS A 840 -5.90 -2.00 -21.30
C LYS A 840 -6.13 -1.23 -20.00
N PHE A 841 -5.40 -0.14 -19.77
CA PHE A 841 -5.76 0.78 -18.67
C PHE A 841 -7.10 1.44 -18.94
N LEU A 842 -7.89 1.65 -17.89
CA LEU A 842 -9.25 2.12 -18.02
C LEU A 842 -9.31 3.63 -18.28
N THR A 843 -10.13 4.04 -19.25
CA THR A 843 -10.65 5.41 -19.38
C THR A 843 -12.19 5.40 -19.30
N THR A 844 -12.81 6.54 -19.06
CA THR A 844 -14.27 6.68 -19.03
C THR A 844 -14.88 6.41 -20.41
N ARG A 845 -14.13 6.67 -21.50
CA ARG A 845 -14.52 6.29 -22.86
C ARG A 845 -14.74 4.78 -23.01
N ASP A 846 -13.95 3.94 -22.36
CA ASP A 846 -14.09 2.47 -22.40
C ASP A 846 -15.32 1.96 -21.61
N LEU A 847 -15.96 2.83 -20.82
CA LEU A 847 -17.15 2.52 -20.02
C LEU A 847 -18.46 2.96 -20.68
N LEU A 848 -18.39 3.87 -21.66
CA LEU A 848 -19.57 4.30 -22.42
C LEU A 848 -20.08 3.15 -23.30
N PRO A 849 -21.37 3.17 -23.71
CA PRO A 849 -21.80 2.43 -24.89
C PRO A 849 -20.96 2.88 -26.09
N GLY A 850 -20.47 1.93 -26.89
CA GLY A 850 -19.96 2.26 -28.23
C GLY A 850 -21.14 2.63 -29.14
N ASP A 851 -20.88 3.55 -30.06
CA ASP A 851 -21.80 3.93 -31.14
C ASP A 851 -22.02 2.79 -32.16
#